data_AF-A0A5B9EMY7-F1
#
_entry.id   AF-A0A5B9EMY7-F1
#
_cell.length_a   1.000
_cell.length_b   1.000
_cell.length_c   1.000
_cell.angle_alpha   90.00
_cell.angle_beta   90.00
_cell.angle_gamma   90.00
#
_symmetry.space_group_name_H-M   'P 1'
#
loop_
_entity.id
_entity.type
_entity.pdbx_description
1 polymer ?
#
loop_
_entity_poly.entity_id
_entity_poly.type
_entity_poly.pdbx_seq_one_letter_code
_entity_poly.pdbx_strand_id
1 'polypeptide(L)'
;MMAYFFDSPAAGVVADINLRGDETMATPINPGTEVDFDQPLNTDPDFTSTHVFSTNDITGTFDGQTQGADGGFVDFTGDNGTKVTKDGVTLYPIDSEFGFYVTDFVGAEDKVLDGDYAEGWAGDLMIGGVQAGVVISDAPTDTFKTPAVLGTWLAGIGGTTVKASTEHYTVMQHILSDQKFPGDPDAAYELDDNLILKSQNLAWDGHYVQELLDNAAVFGVTDANQDGVLDIKDLLNPNESTVSYDIAYSTDYSVTMKDDGKLLYRWGNTIKRPNDVRLEATLDTPDEWKETDEVSGLKKLFAISAAELVIHHTITNNPNDQVRPEDFENESAIGTLPTYAVIEDYEGDLGRTVWVTTDDYYAGDGTLYAAGTILRDTMLADAVTGSLPDLIGSMSDDLELGFTNAWYTTMDREPFEPVLNADGTEYITGPRWRLLPDKYGQDLPSVTIPLDPSDPPPIQNGEEKYEVGAETQTVLNLLDWATDISPLSISAGWQDNAGSVSVNGLNLTDDFDVAVYIKGDTKPATVYSAELLVDYDEIALHATGATVTGTAGDDYLVGIGSNAFTGGAGSDLFVLSYGTSVSDVITASTIADFEIGADKLGLIGFDGLVHFDTDTVAGTAMITQGVSGDDLTVYVDGELVATLTGVAAQLGIDDGSVDPGEGLSMLDDFFVSNPDSASVNDDPLTVTGTAGEDLLTGANNDDVISGFGGADEIYGLDGDDDIAGGTGADLIYAGGGDDTVLGQGQDDIIFGEAGLDSIAGGSGNDEIHGGADNDLLAGQGNNDTVYGDAGDDVITGDAGLDALFGGDGDDVMDGGLGGDLLDGGTGNDTMTGGNHADTFVFGLGYDADTVTDYETGIDKIEIDDALWGGGLTASQVADTYATLDVTGTIVTFDFGTGDILELQNSAGLDVAAIALDLNIV
;
A
#
# COMPACT_ATOMS: atom_id res chain seq x y z
N MET A 1 -40.39 48.05 -12.54
CA MET A 1 -39.96 47.00 -13.49
C MET A 1 -38.55 46.65 -13.08
N MET A 2 -38.20 45.52 -12.49
CA MET A 2 -38.84 44.29 -12.00
C MET A 2 -37.73 43.76 -11.05
N ALA A 3 -37.92 43.76 -9.72
CA ALA A 3 -38.46 42.66 -8.92
C ALA A 3 -37.67 41.35 -9.05
N TYR A 4 -36.90 41.08 -7.98
CA TYR A 4 -36.42 39.78 -7.49
C TYR A 4 -37.49 38.68 -7.54
N PHE A 5 -37.06 37.43 -7.74
CA PHE A 5 -37.70 36.23 -7.19
C PHE A 5 -36.62 35.20 -6.80
N PHE A 6 -36.63 34.82 -5.53
CA PHE A 6 -36.16 33.54 -4.98
C PHE A 6 -37.39 32.63 -4.82
N ASP A 7 -37.23 31.34 -5.12
CA ASP A 7 -37.96 30.12 -4.67
C ASP A 7 -37.72 29.02 -5.73
N SER A 8 -37.46 27.74 -5.48
CA SER A 8 -37.15 26.88 -4.31
C SER A 8 -36.53 25.57 -4.90
N PRO A 9 -35.95 24.66 -4.10
CA PRO A 9 -35.39 23.40 -4.58
C PRO A 9 -36.50 22.38 -4.85
N ALA A 10 -36.44 21.64 -5.97
CA ALA A 10 -37.30 20.47 -6.18
C ALA A 10 -36.82 19.54 -7.31
N ALA A 11 -36.71 18.26 -6.92
CA ALA A 11 -36.79 17.03 -7.71
C ALA A 11 -35.56 16.65 -8.55
N GLY A 12 -34.83 15.63 -8.05
CA GLY A 12 -33.85 14.85 -8.76
C GLY A 12 -34.33 14.51 -10.17
N VAL A 13 -33.55 14.96 -11.15
CA VAL A 13 -33.78 14.70 -12.56
C VAL A 13 -33.13 13.35 -12.86
N VAL A 14 -33.93 12.28 -12.91
CA VAL A 14 -33.51 11.04 -13.57
C VAL A 14 -33.35 11.36 -15.05
N ALA A 15 -32.10 11.54 -15.49
CA ALA A 15 -31.79 11.76 -16.89
C ALA A 15 -31.79 10.40 -17.60
N ASP A 16 -32.84 10.15 -18.39
CA ASP A 16 -32.91 9.01 -19.29
C ASP A 16 -31.98 9.31 -20.50
N ILE A 17 -30.68 9.05 -20.32
CA ILE A 17 -29.69 9.18 -21.39
C ILE A 17 -29.65 7.85 -22.13
N ASN A 18 -29.90 7.90 -23.43
CA ASN A 18 -29.86 6.76 -24.35
C ASN A 18 -28.41 6.24 -24.49
N LEU A 19 -27.93 5.50 -23.49
CA LEU A 19 -26.54 5.04 -23.36
C LEU A 19 -26.23 3.77 -24.17
N ARG A 20 -27.23 3.17 -24.83
CA ARG A 20 -27.03 2.06 -25.78
C ARG A 20 -27.76 2.34 -27.08
N GLY A 21 -27.04 2.36 -28.19
CA GLY A 21 -27.68 2.27 -29.51
C GLY A 21 -28.41 0.93 -29.59
N ASP A 22 -29.74 0.96 -29.69
CA ASP A 22 -30.70 -0.12 -29.99
C ASP A 22 -30.57 -1.54 -29.35
N GLU A 23 -29.59 -1.84 -28.51
CA GLU A 23 -29.35 -3.23 -28.04
C GLU A 23 -29.70 -3.44 -26.56
N THR A 24 -30.35 -4.56 -26.24
CA THR A 24 -30.75 -5.00 -24.87
C THR A 24 -29.55 -5.66 -24.19
N MET A 25 -29.43 -5.60 -22.85
CA MET A 25 -28.48 -6.44 -22.09
C MET A 25 -28.63 -7.89 -22.51
N ALA A 26 -27.50 -8.56 -22.70
CA ALA A 26 -27.48 -9.99 -22.93
C ALA A 26 -28.07 -10.71 -21.70
N THR A 27 -28.70 -11.86 -21.94
CA THR A 27 -28.96 -12.81 -20.86
C THR A 27 -27.61 -13.36 -20.41
N PRO A 28 -27.37 -13.49 -19.09
CA PRO A 28 -26.13 -14.08 -18.57
C PRO A 28 -25.78 -15.36 -19.30
N ILE A 29 -24.51 -15.50 -19.68
CA ILE A 29 -23.94 -16.69 -20.27
C ILE A 29 -24.26 -17.85 -19.34
N ASN A 30 -24.76 -18.92 -19.94
CA ASN A 30 -24.78 -20.22 -19.31
C ASN A 30 -23.46 -20.90 -19.71
N PRO A 31 -22.50 -21.07 -18.78
CA PRO A 31 -21.15 -21.58 -19.08
C PRO A 31 -21.18 -22.93 -19.80
N GLY A 32 -22.24 -23.72 -19.61
CA GLY A 32 -22.39 -25.02 -20.24
C GLY A 32 -22.83 -25.04 -21.71
N THR A 33 -22.99 -23.89 -22.40
CA THR A 33 -23.65 -23.86 -23.72
C THR A 33 -23.05 -23.00 -24.84
N GLU A 34 -22.03 -22.17 -24.61
CA GLU A 34 -21.37 -21.36 -25.66
C GLU A 34 -19.87 -21.69 -25.81
N VAL A 35 -19.31 -21.52 -27.01
CA VAL A 35 -18.04 -22.15 -27.47
C VAL A 35 -17.03 -21.10 -27.98
N ASP A 36 -17.04 -19.88 -27.44
CA ASP A 36 -16.25 -18.76 -27.99
C ASP A 36 -15.59 -17.89 -26.92
N PHE A 37 -15.10 -18.52 -25.84
CA PHE A 37 -14.38 -17.86 -24.75
C PHE A 37 -13.16 -18.67 -24.34
N ASP A 38 -12.14 -18.03 -23.79
CA ASP A 38 -11.05 -18.72 -23.09
C ASP A 38 -11.67 -19.63 -22.03
N GLN A 39 -11.35 -20.93 -22.13
CA GLN A 39 -11.84 -21.92 -21.18
C GLN A 39 -10.75 -22.20 -20.16
N PRO A 40 -11.07 -22.31 -18.86
CA PRO A 40 -10.10 -22.78 -17.88
C PRO A 40 -9.61 -24.17 -18.28
N LEU A 41 -8.31 -24.41 -18.14
CA LEU A 41 -7.77 -25.76 -18.29
C LEU A 41 -8.11 -26.62 -17.07
N ASN A 42 -8.17 -26.01 -15.89
CA ASN A 42 -8.56 -26.68 -14.67
C ASN A 42 -10.10 -26.82 -14.59
N THR A 43 -10.61 -27.86 -15.24
CA THR A 43 -12.05 -28.13 -15.32
C THR A 43 -12.62 -28.95 -14.14
N ASP A 44 -11.77 -29.44 -13.23
CA ASP A 44 -12.16 -30.23 -12.05
C ASP A 44 -11.22 -29.91 -10.88
N PRO A 45 -11.23 -28.65 -10.38
CA PRO A 45 -10.25 -28.19 -9.41
C PRO A 45 -10.43 -28.81 -8.02
N ASP A 46 -9.34 -28.97 -7.27
CA ASP A 46 -9.40 -29.38 -5.85
C ASP A 46 -10.14 -28.34 -4.99
N PHE A 47 -9.96 -27.04 -5.31
CA PHE A 47 -10.61 -25.93 -4.63
C PHE A 47 -11.14 -24.87 -5.60
N THR A 48 -12.26 -24.24 -5.24
CA THR A 48 -12.84 -23.12 -5.99
C THR A 48 -13.40 -22.07 -5.04
N SER A 49 -13.01 -20.82 -5.25
CA SER A 49 -13.63 -19.65 -4.63
C SER A 49 -14.31 -18.80 -5.68
N THR A 50 -15.42 -18.14 -5.33
CA THR A 50 -16.19 -17.32 -6.27
C THR A 50 -16.70 -16.07 -5.57
N HIS A 51 -16.36 -14.91 -6.12
CA HIS A 51 -16.89 -13.62 -5.73
C HIS A 51 -17.87 -13.10 -6.79
N VAL A 52 -19.01 -12.56 -6.37
CA VAL A 52 -19.98 -11.91 -7.26
C VAL A 52 -19.99 -10.43 -6.94
N PHE A 53 -19.55 -9.60 -7.88
CA PHE A 53 -19.40 -8.17 -7.67
C PHE A 53 -20.75 -7.46 -7.45
N SER A 54 -20.66 -6.38 -6.68
CA SER A 54 -21.76 -5.53 -6.22
C SER A 54 -21.25 -4.11 -5.98
N THR A 55 -22.15 -3.21 -5.63
CA THR A 55 -21.74 -1.86 -5.22
C THR A 55 -20.94 -1.84 -3.90
N ASN A 56 -20.97 -2.91 -3.10
CA ASN A 56 -20.17 -2.97 -1.87
C ASN A 56 -18.67 -3.08 -2.15
N ASP A 57 -18.31 -3.59 -3.32
CA ASP A 57 -16.94 -3.85 -3.75
C ASP A 57 -16.27 -2.60 -4.32
N ILE A 58 -16.99 -1.48 -4.41
CA ILE A 58 -16.45 -0.22 -4.92
C ILE A 58 -15.56 0.41 -3.86
N THR A 59 -14.34 0.74 -4.24
CA THR A 59 -13.39 1.42 -3.38
C THR A 59 -13.53 2.93 -3.50
N GLY A 60 -13.68 3.60 -2.36
CA GLY A 60 -13.79 5.05 -2.27
C GLY A 60 -12.45 5.76 -2.04
N THR A 61 -11.43 5.06 -1.54
CA THR A 61 -10.19 5.65 -0.99
C THR A 61 -8.93 4.98 -1.54
N PHE A 62 -7.76 5.58 -1.31
CA PHE A 62 -6.46 5.00 -1.68
C PHE A 62 -5.98 3.91 -0.72
N ASP A 63 -6.53 3.81 0.48
CA ASP A 63 -6.21 2.79 1.49
C ASP A 63 -7.14 1.57 1.39
N GLY A 64 -7.85 1.37 0.27
CA GLY A 64 -8.66 0.17 0.05
C GLY A 64 -9.98 0.11 0.82
N GLN A 65 -10.50 1.24 1.33
CA GLN A 65 -11.82 1.25 1.97
C GLN A 65 -12.93 1.08 0.92
N THR A 66 -13.67 -0.02 1.02
CA THR A 66 -14.80 -0.32 0.15
C THR A 66 -16.13 0.19 0.72
N GLN A 67 -17.10 0.40 -0.16
CA GLN A 67 -18.47 0.81 0.20
C GLN A 67 -19.15 -0.13 1.21
N GLY A 68 -18.76 -1.41 1.24
CA GLY A 68 -19.26 -2.39 2.20
C GLY A 68 -18.73 -2.24 3.63
N ALA A 69 -17.53 -1.66 3.79
CA ALA A 69 -16.83 -1.56 5.08
C ALA A 69 -17.25 -0.32 5.88
N ASP A 70 -17.13 0.87 5.30
CA ASP A 70 -17.83 2.09 5.73
C ASP A 70 -17.58 3.19 4.68
N GLY A 71 -18.47 4.18 4.58
CA GLY A 71 -18.25 5.35 3.72
C GLY A 71 -19.35 5.61 2.70
N GLY A 72 -19.88 6.84 2.70
CA GLY A 72 -20.96 7.28 1.82
C GLY A 72 -20.56 7.53 0.36
N PHE A 73 -19.66 6.71 -0.20
CA PHE A 73 -19.06 6.86 -1.52
C PHE A 73 -20.06 6.75 -2.67
N VAL A 74 -21.05 5.87 -2.53
CA VAL A 74 -22.16 5.70 -3.48
C VAL A 74 -23.41 6.38 -2.93
N ASP A 75 -23.92 7.39 -3.64
CA ASP A 75 -25.15 8.07 -3.23
C ASP A 75 -26.41 7.28 -3.59
N PHE A 76 -26.79 6.34 -2.72
CA PHE A 76 -28.04 5.58 -2.85
C PHE A 76 -29.32 6.41 -2.65
N THR A 77 -29.22 7.65 -2.15
CA THR A 77 -30.40 8.53 -2.03
C THR A 77 -30.87 8.99 -3.41
N GLY A 78 -29.93 9.07 -4.36
CA GLY A 78 -30.17 9.52 -5.72
C GLY A 78 -30.32 11.02 -5.88
N ASP A 79 -30.07 11.80 -4.83
CA ASP A 79 -30.18 13.25 -4.81
C ASP A 79 -29.15 13.89 -5.76
N ASN A 80 -27.99 13.25 -5.96
CA ASN A 80 -26.94 13.69 -6.88
C ASN A 80 -27.10 13.18 -8.33
N GLY A 81 -28.22 12.51 -8.63
CA GLY A 81 -28.63 12.20 -10.00
C GLY A 81 -28.32 10.77 -10.44
N THR A 82 -29.26 9.87 -10.18
CA THR A 82 -29.22 8.48 -10.67
C THR A 82 -29.37 8.38 -12.19
N LYS A 83 -28.72 7.38 -12.78
CA LYS A 83 -28.96 6.92 -14.14
C LYS A 83 -29.73 5.60 -14.14
N VAL A 84 -30.37 5.28 -15.26
CA VAL A 84 -31.01 3.97 -15.44
C VAL A 84 -30.51 3.39 -16.76
N THR A 85 -29.96 2.18 -16.73
CA THR A 85 -29.57 1.47 -17.94
C THR A 85 -30.82 1.09 -18.74
N LYS A 86 -30.64 0.78 -20.03
CA LYS A 86 -31.77 0.37 -20.89
C LYS A 86 -32.53 -0.85 -20.35
N ASP A 87 -31.84 -1.67 -19.59
CA ASP A 87 -32.36 -2.93 -19.04
C ASP A 87 -32.91 -2.75 -17.62
N GLY A 88 -32.96 -1.50 -17.15
CA GLY A 88 -33.66 -1.11 -15.93
C GLY A 88 -32.80 -1.16 -14.67
N VAL A 89 -31.48 -1.31 -14.80
CA VAL A 89 -30.55 -1.22 -13.66
C VAL A 89 -30.41 0.24 -13.28
N THR A 90 -30.72 0.59 -12.03
CA THR A 90 -30.50 1.93 -11.49
C THR A 90 -29.05 2.06 -11.06
N LEU A 91 -28.36 3.06 -11.61
CA LEU A 91 -26.98 3.39 -11.26
C LEU A 91 -26.96 4.67 -10.42
N TYR A 92 -26.28 4.61 -9.29
CA TYR A 92 -26.11 5.68 -8.33
C TYR A 92 -24.74 6.32 -8.52
N PRO A 93 -24.62 7.65 -8.35
CA PRO A 93 -23.37 8.33 -8.61
C PRO A 93 -22.36 8.02 -7.49
N ILE A 94 -21.07 8.04 -7.86
CA ILE A 94 -19.93 7.68 -7.00
C ILE A 94 -19.10 8.94 -6.71
N ASP A 95 -18.63 9.07 -5.48
CA ASP A 95 -17.60 9.98 -4.99
C ASP A 95 -16.42 9.11 -4.50
N SER A 96 -15.21 9.38 -5.02
CA SER A 96 -14.01 8.61 -4.67
C SER A 96 -12.75 9.48 -4.72
N GLU A 97 -11.83 9.19 -3.82
CA GLU A 97 -10.48 9.75 -3.76
C GLU A 97 -9.55 9.18 -4.84
N PHE A 98 -9.98 8.14 -5.56
CA PHE A 98 -9.14 7.53 -6.58
C PHE A 98 -8.91 8.50 -7.76
N GLY A 99 -7.67 8.95 -7.89
CA GLY A 99 -7.21 9.90 -8.89
C GLY A 99 -6.81 11.25 -8.27
N PHE A 100 -6.65 12.27 -9.13
CA PHE A 100 -6.14 13.57 -8.72
C PHE A 100 -7.03 14.72 -9.22
N TYR A 101 -7.14 15.79 -8.44
CA TYR A 101 -7.68 17.08 -8.87
C TYR A 101 -6.68 17.80 -9.79
N VAL A 102 -6.76 17.39 -11.04
CA VAL A 102 -6.06 17.84 -12.26
C VAL A 102 -5.91 19.33 -12.60
N THR A 103 -5.95 20.37 -11.73
CA THR A 103 -6.21 21.72 -12.29
C THR A 103 -5.13 22.33 -13.20
N ASP A 104 -3.92 21.91 -12.94
CA ASP A 104 -2.77 21.80 -13.80
C ASP A 104 -1.84 20.83 -13.05
N PHE A 105 -0.73 20.39 -13.63
CA PHE A 105 0.15 19.44 -12.93
C PHE A 105 0.99 20.09 -11.80
N VAL A 106 0.69 21.33 -11.40
CA VAL A 106 1.27 22.01 -10.24
C VAL A 106 0.21 22.10 -9.15
N GLY A 107 0.26 21.19 -8.19
CA GLY A 107 -0.80 21.05 -7.19
C GLY A 107 -1.95 20.18 -7.70
N ALA A 108 -1.62 19.11 -8.43
CA ALA A 108 -2.45 17.92 -8.44
C ALA A 108 -2.58 17.48 -6.98
N GLU A 109 -3.69 17.88 -6.37
CA GLU A 109 -4.09 17.42 -5.06
C GLU A 109 -4.74 16.06 -5.27
N ASP A 110 -4.46 15.11 -4.38
CA ASP A 110 -5.22 13.87 -4.34
C ASP A 110 -6.71 14.22 -4.34
N LYS A 111 -7.51 13.44 -5.04
CA LYS A 111 -8.93 13.60 -4.82
C LYS A 111 -9.18 13.30 -3.35
N VAL A 112 -10.06 14.09 -2.76
CA VAL A 112 -10.59 13.87 -1.41
C VAL A 112 -12.07 13.67 -1.54
N LEU A 113 -12.67 12.94 -0.61
CA LEU A 113 -14.12 12.83 -0.51
C LEU A 113 -14.72 14.22 -0.25
N ASP A 114 -15.28 14.83 -1.29
CA ASP A 114 -15.77 16.21 -1.27
C ASP A 114 -17.30 16.31 -1.44
N GLY A 115 -17.96 15.16 -1.63
CA GLY A 115 -19.39 15.04 -1.90
C GLY A 115 -19.79 15.44 -3.32
N ASP A 116 -18.84 15.69 -4.24
CA ASP A 116 -19.07 15.91 -5.66
C ASP A 116 -19.09 14.57 -6.39
N TYR A 117 -20.20 13.81 -6.27
CA TYR A 117 -20.41 12.49 -6.88
C TYR A 117 -20.39 12.52 -8.43
N ALA A 118 -19.21 12.74 -9.02
CA ALA A 118 -19.00 13.07 -10.41
C ALA A 118 -18.00 12.13 -11.09
N GLU A 119 -17.53 11.11 -10.39
CA GLU A 119 -16.55 10.11 -10.80
C GLU A 119 -17.21 9.14 -11.77
N GLY A 120 -18.38 8.63 -11.41
CA GLY A 120 -19.07 7.65 -12.21
C GLY A 120 -20.42 7.31 -11.63
N TRP A 121 -20.99 6.21 -12.12
CA TRP A 121 -22.18 5.61 -11.57
C TRP A 121 -22.03 4.11 -11.52
N ALA A 122 -22.46 3.51 -10.42
CA ALA A 122 -22.55 2.07 -10.28
C ALA A 122 -23.91 1.62 -9.77
N GLY A 123 -24.27 0.37 -10.07
CA GLY A 123 -25.49 -0.21 -9.54
C GLY A 123 -25.54 -1.72 -9.69
N ASP A 124 -26.19 -2.35 -8.72
CA ASP A 124 -26.34 -3.81 -8.66
C ASP A 124 -27.22 -4.36 -9.77
N LEU A 125 -26.68 -5.33 -10.51
CA LEU A 125 -27.44 -6.17 -11.42
C LEU A 125 -28.14 -7.29 -10.66
N MET A 126 -29.46 -7.20 -10.54
CA MET A 126 -30.27 -8.22 -9.86
C MET A 126 -31.00 -9.11 -10.86
N ILE A 127 -30.76 -10.44 -10.80
CA ILE A 127 -31.42 -11.43 -11.66
C ILE A 127 -32.21 -12.40 -10.81
N GLY A 128 -33.53 -12.45 -11.01
CA GLY A 128 -34.41 -13.29 -10.19
C GLY A 128 -34.45 -12.92 -8.71
N GLY A 129 -33.96 -11.73 -8.34
CA GLY A 129 -33.84 -11.26 -6.95
C GLY A 129 -32.53 -11.65 -6.26
N VAL A 130 -31.54 -12.16 -7.01
CA VAL A 130 -30.19 -12.49 -6.54
C VAL A 130 -29.19 -11.54 -7.20
N GLN A 131 -28.15 -11.15 -6.46
CA GLN A 131 -27.01 -10.39 -7.00
C GLN A 131 -26.36 -11.19 -8.13
N ALA A 132 -26.13 -10.54 -9.27
CA ALA A 132 -25.52 -11.17 -10.43
C ALA A 132 -24.27 -10.44 -10.94
N GLY A 133 -23.98 -9.24 -10.44
CA GLY A 133 -22.84 -8.43 -10.86
C GLY A 133 -23.07 -6.95 -10.57
N VAL A 134 -22.07 -6.13 -10.87
CA VAL A 134 -22.13 -4.67 -10.79
C VAL A 134 -22.05 -4.07 -12.18
N VAL A 135 -22.86 -3.05 -12.44
CA VAL A 135 -22.79 -2.27 -13.67
C VAL A 135 -22.11 -0.94 -13.37
N ILE A 136 -21.02 -0.64 -14.06
CA ILE A 136 -20.21 0.58 -13.89
C ILE A 136 -20.30 1.42 -15.15
N SER A 137 -20.36 2.74 -14.98
CA SER A 137 -20.24 3.71 -16.06
C SER A 137 -19.55 4.97 -15.55
N ASP A 138 -18.43 5.33 -16.13
CA ASP A 138 -17.69 6.52 -15.69
C ASP A 138 -18.32 7.79 -16.24
N ALA A 139 -17.99 8.91 -15.58
CA ALA A 139 -18.36 10.22 -16.08
C ALA A 139 -17.58 10.63 -17.33
N PRO A 140 -18.21 11.44 -18.20
CA PRO A 140 -17.55 11.89 -19.42
C PRO A 140 -16.28 12.68 -19.08
N THR A 141 -15.14 12.19 -19.56
CA THR A 141 -13.88 12.95 -19.56
C THR A 141 -13.86 13.98 -20.69
N ASP A 142 -13.10 15.07 -20.52
CA ASP A 142 -12.99 16.12 -21.53
C ASP A 142 -12.40 15.59 -22.85
N THR A 143 -13.08 15.90 -23.96
CA THR A 143 -12.64 15.51 -25.31
C THR A 143 -11.89 16.64 -26.00
N PHE A 144 -10.69 16.36 -26.51
CA PHE A 144 -9.93 17.31 -27.31
C PHE A 144 -10.28 17.20 -28.80
N LYS A 145 -10.46 18.34 -29.47
CA LYS A 145 -10.58 18.37 -30.93
C LYS A 145 -9.21 18.38 -31.59
N THR A 146 -8.85 17.30 -32.26
CA THR A 146 -7.64 17.24 -33.07
C THR A 146 -7.88 17.89 -34.44
N PRO A 147 -6.92 18.67 -34.99
CA PRO A 147 -7.02 19.17 -36.36
C PRO A 147 -7.12 18.00 -37.35
N ALA A 148 -7.99 18.13 -38.36
CA ALA A 148 -8.39 17.08 -39.30
C ALA A 148 -7.29 16.48 -40.22
N VAL A 149 -6.01 16.74 -39.95
CA VAL A 149 -4.88 16.41 -40.83
C VAL A 149 -3.93 15.37 -40.22
N LEU A 150 -4.14 14.94 -38.97
CA LEU A 150 -3.16 14.14 -38.21
C LEU A 150 -3.64 12.69 -37.94
N GLY A 151 -3.85 11.93 -39.02
CA GLY A 151 -4.00 10.47 -38.96
C GLY A 151 -5.41 9.93 -39.23
N THR A 152 -5.49 8.88 -40.05
CA THR A 152 -6.72 8.21 -40.51
C THR A 152 -7.47 7.45 -39.41
N TRP A 153 -6.82 7.16 -38.29
CA TRP A 153 -7.39 6.42 -37.15
C TRP A 153 -8.51 7.18 -36.42
N LEU A 154 -8.37 8.50 -36.23
CA LEU A 154 -9.41 9.36 -35.63
C LEU A 154 -10.74 9.31 -36.39
N ALA A 155 -10.68 9.09 -37.71
CA ALA A 155 -11.88 8.96 -38.53
C ALA A 155 -12.65 7.63 -38.29
N GLY A 156 -12.00 6.59 -37.76
CA GLY A 156 -12.59 5.28 -37.48
C GLY A 156 -13.49 5.26 -36.24
N ILE A 157 -13.22 6.14 -35.26
CA ILE A 157 -13.98 6.29 -34.00
C ILE A 157 -15.11 7.33 -34.14
N GLY A 158 -15.35 7.83 -35.35
CA GLY A 158 -16.51 8.68 -35.67
C GLY A 158 -16.38 10.17 -35.34
N GLY A 159 -15.18 10.74 -35.20
CA GLY A 159 -15.02 12.17 -34.94
C GLY A 159 -13.61 12.74 -35.06
N THR A 160 -13.48 14.07 -35.08
CA THR A 160 -12.20 14.78 -34.94
C THR A 160 -11.85 14.99 -33.46
N THR A 161 -12.18 14.02 -32.60
CA THR A 161 -12.16 14.16 -31.14
C THR A 161 -11.54 12.93 -30.49
N VAL A 162 -10.55 13.14 -29.62
CA VAL A 162 -9.90 12.12 -28.79
C VAL A 162 -10.47 12.20 -27.38
N LYS A 163 -10.80 11.06 -26.77
CA LYS A 163 -11.06 10.95 -25.33
C LYS A 163 -9.70 10.90 -24.61
N ALA A 164 -9.49 11.80 -23.66
CA ALA A 164 -8.24 11.89 -22.92
C ALA A 164 -8.39 11.25 -21.53
N SER A 165 -8.54 9.93 -21.47
CA SER A 165 -8.14 9.18 -20.26
C SER A 165 -6.65 8.80 -20.30
N THR A 166 -5.94 9.08 -21.39
CA THR A 166 -4.54 8.69 -21.57
C THR A 166 -3.59 9.80 -21.15
N GLU A 167 -3.02 9.68 -19.94
CA GLU A 167 -1.82 10.43 -19.52
C GLU A 167 -0.69 10.38 -20.57
N HIS A 168 -0.66 9.36 -21.43
CA HIS A 168 0.44 9.15 -22.36
C HIS A 168 0.29 9.76 -23.76
N TYR A 169 -0.92 9.95 -24.31
CA TYR A 169 -1.04 10.11 -25.78
C TYR A 169 -1.09 11.57 -26.29
N THR A 170 -1.48 12.53 -25.46
CA THR A 170 -1.60 13.94 -25.89
C THR A 170 -0.25 14.69 -25.82
N VAL A 171 0.65 14.22 -24.96
CA VAL A 171 2.01 14.73 -24.76
C VAL A 171 2.84 14.67 -26.05
N MET A 172 2.71 13.60 -26.83
CA MET A 172 3.68 13.28 -27.88
C MET A 172 3.42 13.92 -29.25
N GLN A 173 2.19 14.32 -29.58
CA GLN A 173 1.93 15.07 -30.83
C GLN A 173 2.36 16.55 -30.77
N HIS A 174 2.64 17.08 -29.58
CA HIS A 174 3.05 18.47 -29.38
C HIS A 174 4.58 18.67 -29.42
N ILE A 175 5.38 17.59 -29.37
CA ILE A 175 6.86 17.63 -29.30
C ILE A 175 7.54 18.00 -30.62
N LEU A 176 6.86 17.93 -31.76
CA LEU A 176 7.50 18.19 -33.07
C LEU A 176 7.68 19.69 -33.43
N SER A 177 7.51 20.64 -32.49
CA SER A 177 7.61 22.06 -32.87
C SER A 177 8.96 22.75 -32.67
N ASP A 178 9.93 22.29 -31.86
CA ASP A 178 11.21 23.03 -31.74
C ASP A 178 12.38 22.29 -31.03
N GLN A 179 12.63 21.02 -31.34
CA GLN A 179 13.71 20.28 -30.67
C GLN A 179 15.13 20.62 -31.17
N LYS A 180 15.32 21.58 -32.09
CA LYS A 180 16.67 21.79 -32.62
C LYS A 180 17.48 22.87 -31.92
N PHE A 181 17.03 24.10 -31.69
CA PHE A 181 17.77 25.12 -30.93
C PHE A 181 16.89 26.36 -30.65
N PRO A 182 17.21 27.22 -29.66
CA PRO A 182 16.70 28.58 -29.62
C PRO A 182 16.96 29.30 -30.96
N GLY A 183 15.88 29.53 -31.71
CA GLY A 183 15.89 30.16 -33.04
C GLY A 183 15.86 29.22 -34.25
N ASP A 184 15.28 28.01 -34.14
CA ASP A 184 15.04 27.12 -35.29
C ASP A 184 14.07 27.78 -36.31
N PRO A 185 14.51 28.08 -37.54
CA PRO A 185 13.68 28.72 -38.55
C PRO A 185 12.60 27.80 -39.17
N ASP A 186 12.64 26.49 -38.89
CA ASP A 186 11.71 25.50 -39.43
C ASP A 186 10.57 25.12 -38.45
N ALA A 187 10.55 25.72 -37.25
CA ALA A 187 9.49 25.56 -36.25
C ALA A 187 8.13 26.11 -36.74
N ALA A 188 7.07 25.32 -36.59
CA ALA A 188 5.70 25.76 -36.94
C ALA A 188 5.10 26.72 -35.88
N TYR A 189 5.60 26.65 -34.65
CA TYR A 189 5.32 27.53 -33.51
C TYR A 189 6.60 27.65 -32.67
N GLU A 190 6.94 28.85 -32.21
CA GLU A 190 8.09 29.06 -31.29
C GLU A 190 7.80 28.31 -29.97
N LEU A 191 8.78 27.58 -29.40
CA LEU A 191 8.71 27.17 -27.99
C LEU A 191 8.70 28.42 -27.12
N ASP A 192 7.98 28.35 -25.99
CA ASP A 192 7.91 29.48 -25.07
C ASP A 192 9.25 29.59 -24.31
N ASP A 193 10.10 30.54 -24.71
CA ASP A 193 11.41 30.85 -24.09
C ASP A 193 11.30 31.40 -22.65
N ASN A 194 10.12 31.25 -22.02
CA ASN A 194 9.77 31.84 -20.74
C ASN A 194 9.70 30.82 -19.59
N LEU A 195 10.23 29.60 -19.75
CA LEU A 195 10.27 28.62 -18.65
C LEU A 195 10.97 29.24 -17.44
N ILE A 196 10.23 29.39 -16.34
CA ILE A 196 10.72 29.87 -15.05
C ILE A 196 11.11 28.64 -14.25
N LEU A 197 12.30 28.65 -13.66
CA LEU A 197 12.74 27.60 -12.77
C LEU A 197 12.22 27.87 -11.35
N LYS A 198 11.50 26.92 -10.77
CA LYS A 198 11.27 26.85 -9.34
C LYS A 198 12.27 25.86 -8.77
N SER A 199 13.23 26.30 -7.98
CA SER A 199 14.35 25.46 -7.51
C SER A 199 14.60 25.64 -6.02
N GLN A 200 15.13 24.60 -5.37
CA GLN A 200 15.63 24.72 -4.00
C GLN A 200 16.85 25.65 -3.92
N ASN A 201 17.55 25.85 -5.04
CA ASN A 201 18.62 26.82 -5.13
C ASN A 201 18.05 28.23 -5.25
N LEU A 202 18.06 28.98 -4.14
CA LEU A 202 17.58 30.37 -4.06
C LEU A 202 18.23 31.34 -5.05
N ALA A 203 19.39 30.99 -5.64
CA ALA A 203 20.03 31.80 -6.68
C ALA A 203 19.46 31.53 -8.08
N TRP A 204 18.75 30.42 -8.27
CA TRP A 204 18.13 30.01 -9.53
C TRP A 204 16.60 30.16 -9.51
N ASP A 205 16.00 30.10 -8.32
CA ASP A 205 14.55 30.20 -8.12
C ASP A 205 13.97 31.51 -8.69
N GLY A 206 12.92 31.37 -9.50
CA GLY A 206 12.21 32.48 -10.14
C GLY A 206 12.92 33.07 -11.38
N HIS A 207 14.07 32.53 -11.79
CA HIS A 207 14.75 32.94 -13.02
C HIS A 207 14.29 32.12 -14.22
N TYR A 208 14.42 32.71 -15.41
CA TYR A 208 14.20 31.96 -16.65
C TYR A 208 15.31 30.93 -16.85
N VAL A 209 14.95 29.71 -17.25
CA VAL A 209 15.91 28.64 -17.59
C VAL A 209 16.96 29.16 -18.58
N GLN A 210 16.52 29.86 -19.62
CA GLN A 210 17.41 30.47 -20.61
C GLN A 210 18.40 31.48 -19.99
N GLU A 211 17.97 32.28 -19.01
CA GLU A 211 18.84 33.24 -18.33
C GLU A 211 19.94 32.53 -17.53
N LEU A 212 19.60 31.44 -16.85
CA LEU A 212 20.52 30.62 -16.06
C LEU A 212 21.58 29.96 -16.94
N LEU A 213 21.17 29.38 -18.07
CA LEU A 213 22.07 28.71 -19.01
C LEU A 213 22.99 29.70 -19.74
N ASP A 214 22.46 30.82 -20.25
CA ASP A 214 23.25 31.84 -20.95
C ASP A 214 24.28 32.53 -20.03
N ASN A 215 24.03 32.54 -18.72
CA ASN A 215 24.88 33.16 -17.72
C ASN A 215 25.40 32.14 -16.69
N ALA A 216 25.64 30.89 -17.10
CA ALA A 216 26.06 29.79 -16.23
C ALA A 216 27.19 30.16 -15.25
N ALA A 217 28.22 30.89 -15.72
CA ALA A 217 29.34 31.32 -14.87
C ALA A 217 28.97 32.35 -13.78
N VAL A 218 27.88 33.11 -13.97
CA VAL A 218 27.36 34.09 -13.01
C VAL A 218 26.50 33.41 -11.95
N PHE A 219 25.68 32.45 -12.36
CA PHE A 219 24.77 31.70 -11.50
C PHE A 219 25.39 30.42 -10.92
N GLY A 220 26.62 30.08 -11.30
CA GLY A 220 27.34 28.91 -10.82
C GLY A 220 26.82 27.58 -11.37
N VAL A 221 26.14 27.59 -12.52
CA VAL A 221 25.65 26.39 -13.19
C VAL A 221 26.84 25.62 -13.77
N THR A 222 26.88 24.32 -13.51
CA THR A 222 27.91 23.38 -14.00
C THR A 222 27.23 22.19 -14.65
N ASP A 223 27.92 21.55 -15.59
CA ASP A 223 27.50 20.28 -16.20
C ASP A 223 27.47 19.20 -15.10
N ALA A 224 26.29 18.98 -14.55
CA ALA A 224 26.04 18.18 -13.36
C ALA A 224 25.88 16.69 -13.73
N ASN A 225 25.26 16.43 -14.90
CA ASN A 225 25.06 15.08 -15.42
C ASN A 225 26.30 14.54 -16.18
N GLN A 226 27.31 15.38 -16.43
CA GLN A 226 28.58 15.06 -17.08
C GLN A 226 28.45 14.61 -18.54
N ASP A 227 27.38 15.01 -19.23
CA ASP A 227 27.14 14.69 -20.64
C ASP A 227 27.90 15.62 -21.61
N GLY A 228 28.55 16.66 -21.08
CA GLY A 228 29.38 17.60 -21.84
C GLY A 228 28.60 18.79 -22.42
N VAL A 229 27.30 18.90 -22.12
CA VAL A 229 26.40 19.97 -22.54
C VAL A 229 25.87 20.69 -21.30
N LEU A 230 25.65 22.00 -21.38
CA LEU A 230 24.92 22.75 -20.36
C LEU A 230 23.48 22.91 -20.82
N ASP A 231 22.54 22.20 -20.20
CA ASP A 231 21.13 22.24 -20.53
C ASP A 231 20.21 22.19 -19.29
N ILE A 232 18.91 22.03 -19.52
CA ILE A 232 17.91 22.04 -18.46
C ILE A 232 18.09 20.89 -17.45
N LYS A 233 18.72 19.77 -17.83
CA LYS A 233 19.02 18.66 -16.93
C LYS A 233 20.06 19.03 -15.88
N ASP A 234 20.89 20.03 -16.14
CA ASP A 234 21.86 20.56 -15.16
C ASP A 234 21.24 21.50 -14.12
N LEU A 235 19.98 21.87 -14.32
CA LEU A 235 19.23 22.78 -13.46
C LEU A 235 18.15 22.08 -12.62
N LEU A 236 17.84 20.81 -12.94
CA LEU A 236 16.81 20.02 -12.30
C LEU A 236 17.46 18.89 -11.49
N ASN A 237 16.85 18.51 -10.37
CA ASN A 237 17.14 17.26 -9.66
C ASN A 237 15.97 16.29 -9.89
N PRO A 238 16.19 14.97 -9.76
CA PRO A 238 15.09 14.01 -9.74
C PRO A 238 14.09 14.34 -8.64
N ASN A 239 12.81 14.36 -8.97
CA ASN A 239 11.72 14.79 -8.08
C ASN A 239 10.37 14.14 -8.45
N GLU A 240 10.41 12.91 -8.96
CA GLU A 240 9.23 12.20 -9.48
C GLU A 240 8.20 11.92 -8.38
N SER A 241 8.67 11.60 -7.16
CA SER A 241 7.83 11.37 -5.99
C SER A 241 7.30 12.64 -5.32
N THR A 242 7.94 13.81 -5.49
CA THR A 242 7.49 15.08 -4.87
C THR A 242 7.85 16.32 -5.71
N VAL A 243 6.88 16.92 -6.41
CA VAL A 243 7.13 17.99 -7.41
C VAL A 243 7.15 19.41 -6.81
N SER A 244 7.59 19.58 -5.57
CA SER A 244 7.52 20.87 -4.87
C SER A 244 8.55 21.91 -5.35
N TYR A 245 9.71 21.46 -5.82
CA TYR A 245 10.85 22.24 -6.30
C TYR A 245 11.59 21.48 -7.41
N ASP A 246 12.55 22.14 -8.07
CA ASP A 246 13.33 21.62 -9.20
C ASP A 246 12.44 21.25 -10.39
N ILE A 247 11.59 22.21 -10.75
CA ILE A 247 10.66 22.18 -11.89
C ILE A 247 10.85 23.44 -12.73
N ALA A 248 10.90 23.28 -14.05
CA ALA A 248 10.86 24.39 -14.99
C ALA A 248 9.46 24.50 -15.60
N TYR A 249 8.80 25.66 -15.51
CA TYR A 249 7.39 25.80 -15.88
C TYR A 249 7.09 27.09 -16.65
N SER A 250 6.07 27.04 -17.51
CA SER A 250 5.49 28.18 -18.23
C SER A 250 3.97 28.21 -18.07
N THR A 251 3.29 29.07 -18.83
CA THR A 251 1.82 29.08 -18.91
C THR A 251 1.23 27.91 -19.68
N ASP A 252 2.04 27.18 -20.45
CA ASP A 252 1.57 26.16 -21.39
C ASP A 252 2.04 24.75 -21.03
N TYR A 253 3.17 24.61 -20.32
CA TYR A 253 3.71 23.30 -19.92
C TYR A 253 4.76 23.41 -18.79
N SER A 254 5.11 22.29 -18.18
CA SER A 254 6.21 22.16 -17.22
C SER A 254 7.12 20.97 -17.54
N VAL A 255 8.33 20.98 -16.95
CA VAL A 255 9.39 19.99 -17.15
C VAL A 255 10.01 19.63 -15.80
N THR A 256 10.09 18.34 -15.49
CA THR A 256 10.79 17.78 -14.31
C THR A 256 11.75 16.67 -14.70
N MET A 257 12.49 16.13 -13.73
CA MET A 257 13.40 15.01 -13.96
C MET A 257 12.94 13.78 -13.17
N LYS A 258 12.88 12.64 -13.86
CA LYS A 258 12.59 11.32 -13.28
C LYS A 258 13.77 10.79 -12.48
N ASP A 259 13.52 9.80 -11.64
CA ASP A 259 14.55 9.13 -10.84
C ASP A 259 15.59 8.38 -11.72
N ASP A 260 15.19 8.02 -12.95
CA ASP A 260 16.06 7.45 -13.98
C ASP A 260 16.84 8.50 -14.83
N GLY A 261 16.73 9.79 -14.50
CA GLY A 261 17.44 10.89 -15.15
C GLY A 261 16.81 11.38 -16.48
N LYS A 262 15.64 10.86 -16.87
CA LYS A 262 14.90 11.36 -18.05
C LYS A 262 14.07 12.59 -17.70
N LEU A 263 13.84 13.45 -18.69
CA LEU A 263 12.96 14.61 -18.54
C LEU A 263 11.49 14.20 -18.75
N LEU A 264 10.63 14.66 -17.87
CA LEU A 264 9.19 14.49 -17.95
C LEU A 264 8.51 15.83 -18.26
N TYR A 265 7.83 15.91 -19.39
CA TYR A 265 7.14 17.11 -19.87
C TYR A 265 5.63 17.00 -19.61
N ARG A 266 4.98 18.09 -19.18
CA ARG A 266 3.54 18.12 -18.82
C ARG A 266 2.86 19.35 -19.44
N TRP A 267 1.72 19.24 -20.11
CA TRP A 267 1.09 20.36 -20.88
C TRP A 267 -0.31 20.78 -20.38
N GLY A 268 -0.62 22.07 -20.45
CA GLY A 268 -1.94 22.63 -20.77
C GLY A 268 -2.92 23.01 -19.64
N ASN A 269 -3.59 24.17 -19.82
CA ASN A 269 -4.65 24.79 -18.99
C ASN A 269 -6.06 24.12 -19.08
N THR A 270 -6.16 22.79 -19.21
CA THR A 270 -7.47 22.08 -19.14
C THR A 270 -7.28 20.67 -18.60
N ILE A 271 -7.09 20.64 -17.29
CA ILE A 271 -7.56 19.68 -16.30
C ILE A 271 -8.19 18.40 -16.81
N LYS A 272 -7.44 17.31 -16.69
CA LYS A 272 -7.97 15.95 -16.71
C LYS A 272 -8.52 15.63 -15.32
N ARG A 273 -9.77 15.17 -15.24
CA ARG A 273 -10.29 14.40 -14.10
C ARG A 273 -10.35 12.94 -14.57
N PRO A 274 -9.32 12.10 -14.34
CA PRO A 274 -9.53 10.66 -14.46
C PRO A 274 -10.60 10.30 -13.43
N ASN A 275 -11.54 9.51 -13.88
CA ASN A 275 -12.77 9.19 -13.19
C ASN A 275 -12.87 7.68 -13.26
N ASP A 276 -11.87 7.06 -12.65
CA ASP A 276 -11.65 5.63 -12.71
C ASP A 276 -12.39 5.03 -11.52
N VAL A 277 -13.11 3.95 -11.76
CA VAL A 277 -13.80 3.21 -10.71
C VAL A 277 -13.02 1.93 -10.44
N ARG A 278 -12.56 1.81 -9.20
CA ARG A 278 -11.91 0.60 -8.68
C ARG A 278 -12.94 -0.28 -7.99
N LEU A 279 -12.87 -1.57 -8.28
CA LEU A 279 -13.54 -2.62 -7.54
C LEU A 279 -12.49 -3.48 -6.87
N GLU A 280 -12.77 -3.93 -5.67
CA GLU A 280 -11.92 -4.85 -4.91
C GLU A 280 -12.74 -6.05 -4.47
N ALA A 281 -12.13 -7.21 -4.57
CA ALA A 281 -12.71 -8.44 -4.11
C ALA A 281 -11.62 -9.33 -3.52
N THR A 282 -11.98 -10.01 -2.45
CA THR A 282 -11.16 -11.04 -1.82
C THR A 282 -11.76 -12.39 -2.17
N LEU A 283 -10.92 -13.31 -2.64
CA LEU A 283 -11.29 -14.68 -2.96
C LEU A 283 -10.66 -15.62 -1.93
N ASP A 284 -11.50 -16.30 -1.15
CA ASP A 284 -11.06 -17.26 -0.15
C ASP A 284 -10.00 -18.23 -0.70
N THR A 285 -8.97 -18.49 0.08
CA THR A 285 -8.01 -19.59 -0.11
C THR A 285 -8.48 -20.84 0.64
N PRO A 286 -7.93 -22.04 0.37
CA PRO A 286 -8.29 -23.24 1.13
C PRO A 286 -8.06 -23.09 2.65
N ASP A 287 -9.08 -23.37 3.46
CA ASP A 287 -9.01 -23.29 4.94
C ASP A 287 -7.78 -24.04 5.52
N GLU A 288 -7.41 -25.16 4.91
CA GLU A 288 -6.28 -26.00 5.30
C GLU A 288 -4.89 -25.36 5.08
N TRP A 289 -4.79 -24.31 4.26
CA TRP A 289 -3.58 -23.50 4.12
C TRP A 289 -3.36 -22.59 5.34
N LYS A 290 -4.44 -22.31 6.08
CA LYS A 290 -4.44 -21.50 7.31
C LYS A 290 -4.26 -22.36 8.57
N GLU A 291 -4.39 -23.69 8.45
CA GLU A 291 -4.19 -24.62 9.58
C GLU A 291 -2.72 -24.72 9.99
N THR A 292 -2.46 -24.60 11.31
CA THR A 292 -1.14 -24.86 11.90
C THR A 292 -0.98 -26.31 12.36
N ASP A 293 0.24 -26.85 12.27
CA ASP A 293 0.58 -28.13 12.89
C ASP A 293 0.70 -27.96 14.41
N GLU A 294 -0.08 -28.72 15.17
CA GLU A 294 -0.15 -28.66 16.64
C GLU A 294 1.21 -28.89 17.35
N VAL A 295 2.20 -29.46 16.67
CA VAL A 295 3.50 -29.82 17.25
C VAL A 295 4.59 -28.80 16.91
N SER A 296 4.60 -28.27 15.69
CA SER A 296 5.57 -27.24 15.28
C SER A 296 5.07 -25.81 15.41
N GLY A 297 3.75 -25.58 15.49
CA GLY A 297 3.16 -24.24 15.48
C GLY A 297 3.28 -23.55 14.13
N LEU A 298 3.45 -24.30 13.04
CA LEU A 298 3.70 -23.78 11.69
C LEU A 298 2.51 -24.08 10.78
N LYS A 299 2.12 -23.13 9.91
CA LYS A 299 1.11 -23.35 8.87
C LYS A 299 1.55 -24.54 7.98
N LYS A 300 0.62 -25.32 7.44
CA LYS A 300 0.99 -26.36 6.46
C LYS A 300 1.39 -25.71 5.14
N LEU A 301 2.33 -26.31 4.42
CA LEU A 301 2.74 -25.89 3.09
C LEU A 301 2.17 -26.82 2.03
N PHE A 302 1.71 -26.25 0.93
CA PHE A 302 1.14 -26.97 -0.20
C PHE A 302 1.82 -26.53 -1.49
N ALA A 303 2.10 -27.47 -2.39
CA ALA A 303 2.59 -27.20 -3.74
C ALA A 303 1.38 -27.03 -4.65
N ILE A 304 1.33 -25.91 -5.38
CA ILE A 304 0.22 -25.60 -6.27
C ILE A 304 0.61 -26.08 -7.67
N SER A 305 -0.20 -27.00 -8.22
CA SER A 305 0.05 -27.63 -9.52
C SER A 305 -0.74 -26.97 -10.65
N ALA A 306 -1.84 -26.30 -10.33
CA ALA A 306 -2.59 -25.43 -11.25
C ALA A 306 -3.29 -24.33 -10.46
N ALA A 307 -3.26 -23.10 -10.97
CA ALA A 307 -4.07 -22.00 -10.43
C ALA A 307 -4.54 -21.08 -11.55
N GLU A 308 -5.86 -20.86 -11.66
CA GLU A 308 -6.47 -20.00 -12.68
C GLU A 308 -7.45 -19.01 -12.05
N LEU A 309 -7.39 -17.73 -12.43
CA LEU A 309 -8.39 -16.70 -12.11
C LEU A 309 -9.28 -16.47 -13.32
N VAL A 310 -10.59 -16.65 -13.14
CA VAL A 310 -11.60 -16.49 -14.19
C VAL A 310 -12.47 -15.27 -13.89
N ILE A 311 -12.50 -14.30 -14.79
CA ILE A 311 -13.31 -13.09 -14.67
C ILE A 311 -14.43 -13.10 -15.70
N HIS A 312 -15.67 -13.01 -15.24
CA HIS A 312 -16.84 -12.86 -16.09
C HIS A 312 -17.24 -11.39 -16.17
N HIS A 313 -17.29 -10.84 -17.38
CA HIS A 313 -17.58 -9.42 -17.59
C HIS A 313 -18.17 -9.16 -18.97
N THR A 314 -18.50 -7.90 -19.28
CA THR A 314 -18.82 -7.49 -20.65
C THR A 314 -17.62 -6.85 -21.33
N ILE A 315 -17.54 -6.97 -22.65
CA ILE A 315 -16.59 -6.25 -23.51
C ILE A 315 -16.76 -4.76 -23.28
N THR A 316 -15.68 -4.11 -22.84
CA THR A 316 -15.69 -2.69 -22.48
C THR A 316 -15.39 -1.83 -23.71
N ASN A 317 -15.46 -0.49 -23.57
CA ASN A 317 -15.09 0.40 -24.67
C ASN A 317 -13.80 1.16 -24.42
N ASN A 318 -13.08 0.87 -23.34
CA ASN A 318 -11.75 1.37 -23.07
C ASN A 318 -10.75 0.22 -23.09
N PRO A 319 -9.73 0.25 -23.96
CA PRO A 319 -8.65 -0.73 -23.95
C PRO A 319 -7.82 -0.75 -22.66
N ASN A 320 -7.95 0.25 -21.78
CA ASN A 320 -7.14 0.38 -20.57
C ASN A 320 -7.82 -0.11 -19.29
N ASP A 321 -8.98 -0.76 -19.39
CA ASP A 321 -9.59 -1.40 -18.22
C ASP A 321 -8.76 -2.62 -17.82
N GLN A 322 -8.66 -2.90 -16.52
CA GLN A 322 -7.69 -3.84 -15.99
C GLN A 322 -8.29 -4.77 -14.93
N VAL A 323 -7.76 -5.98 -14.83
CA VAL A 323 -7.87 -6.88 -13.69
C VAL A 323 -6.44 -7.09 -13.18
N ARG A 324 -6.24 -6.94 -11.87
CA ARG A 324 -4.95 -7.10 -11.20
C ARG A 324 -5.11 -8.04 -10.01
N PRO A 325 -4.47 -9.22 -10.01
CA PRO A 325 -3.99 -9.81 -8.77
C PRO A 325 -2.99 -8.82 -8.16
N GLU A 326 -3.19 -8.41 -6.90
CA GLU A 326 -2.38 -7.35 -6.30
C GLU A 326 -0.90 -7.77 -6.10
N ASP A 327 0.00 -6.78 -5.99
CA ASP A 327 1.47 -6.89 -5.90
C ASP A 327 2.24 -7.37 -7.13
N PHE A 328 1.58 -7.51 -8.28
CA PHE A 328 2.23 -7.86 -9.55
C PHE A 328 2.10 -6.74 -10.59
N GLU A 329 3.10 -5.85 -10.69
CA GLU A 329 3.14 -4.77 -11.71
C GLU A 329 4.19 -5.01 -12.83
N ASN A 330 3.81 -4.69 -14.07
CA ASN A 330 4.75 -4.20 -15.09
C ASN A 330 4.09 -3.21 -16.07
N GLU A 331 4.53 -1.96 -16.06
CA GLU A 331 4.16 -0.96 -17.06
C GLU A 331 5.22 -0.86 -18.18
N SER A 332 4.97 -1.41 -19.38
CA SER A 332 5.28 -0.81 -20.72
C SER A 332 5.53 -1.84 -21.87
N ALA A 333 4.77 -1.71 -22.98
CA ALA A 333 5.17 -2.11 -24.34
C ALA A 333 4.21 -1.55 -25.42
N ILE A 334 4.69 -1.23 -26.63
CA ILE A 334 3.89 -0.72 -27.77
C ILE A 334 3.52 -1.75 -28.86
N GLY A 335 4.06 -2.97 -28.78
CA GLY A 335 3.54 -4.13 -29.51
C GLY A 335 3.72 -4.18 -31.04
N THR A 336 4.85 -3.73 -31.65
CA THR A 336 5.11 -4.02 -33.09
C THR A 336 6.59 -3.93 -33.51
N LEU A 337 7.19 -5.02 -34.01
CA LEU A 337 8.60 -5.10 -34.46
C LEU A 337 8.92 -4.18 -35.66
N PRO A 338 10.08 -3.47 -35.68
CA PRO A 338 10.46 -2.63 -36.80
C PRO A 338 11.03 -3.47 -37.96
N THR A 339 10.78 -3.08 -39.21
CA THR A 339 11.51 -3.62 -40.37
C THR A 339 12.96 -3.14 -40.36
N TYR A 340 13.91 -4.04 -40.59
CA TYR A 340 15.34 -3.73 -40.59
C TYR A 340 16.13 -4.46 -41.67
N ALA A 341 17.30 -3.92 -42.01
CA ALA A 341 18.30 -4.51 -42.88
C ALA A 341 19.61 -4.74 -42.12
N VAL A 342 20.20 -5.91 -42.30
CA VAL A 342 21.52 -6.24 -41.76
C VAL A 342 22.58 -5.84 -42.79
N ILE A 343 23.49 -4.94 -42.40
CA ILE A 343 24.57 -4.43 -43.25
C ILE A 343 25.91 -4.91 -42.70
N GLU A 344 26.60 -5.76 -43.45
CA GLU A 344 27.99 -6.15 -43.18
C GLU A 344 28.97 -5.09 -43.71
N ASP A 345 30.11 -4.94 -43.04
CA ASP A 345 31.16 -3.96 -43.33
C ASP A 345 30.65 -2.50 -43.36
N TYR A 346 29.83 -2.15 -42.37
CA TYR A 346 29.19 -0.83 -42.28
C TYR A 346 30.21 0.32 -42.24
N GLU A 347 29.99 1.35 -43.07
CA GLU A 347 30.93 2.46 -43.32
C GLU A 347 32.36 2.06 -43.75
N GLY A 348 32.54 0.82 -44.26
CA GLY A 348 33.82 0.31 -44.76
C GLY A 348 34.74 -0.28 -43.70
N ASP A 349 34.24 -0.44 -42.46
CA ASP A 349 34.95 -1.11 -41.38
C ASP A 349 34.76 -2.64 -41.49
N LEU A 350 35.81 -3.30 -41.99
CA LEU A 350 35.84 -4.75 -42.21
C LEU A 350 35.50 -5.53 -40.93
N GLY A 351 34.35 -6.20 -40.92
CA GLY A 351 33.85 -7.02 -39.81
C GLY A 351 32.77 -6.38 -38.94
N ARG A 352 32.44 -5.08 -39.12
CA ARG A 352 31.34 -4.43 -38.40
C ARG A 352 30.00 -4.76 -39.06
N THR A 353 29.09 -5.36 -38.30
CA THR A 353 27.73 -5.65 -38.75
C THR A 353 26.75 -4.79 -37.98
N VAL A 354 25.86 -4.08 -38.69
CA VAL A 354 24.80 -3.28 -38.07
C VAL A 354 23.42 -3.70 -38.56
N TRP A 355 22.42 -3.63 -37.69
CA TRP A 355 21.02 -3.79 -38.05
C TRP A 355 20.40 -2.41 -38.08
N VAL A 356 19.78 -2.06 -39.20
CA VAL A 356 19.35 -0.69 -39.45
C VAL A 356 17.90 -0.69 -39.86
N THR A 357 17.06 0.15 -39.25
CA THR A 357 15.66 0.28 -39.66
C THR A 357 15.56 0.59 -41.15
N THR A 358 14.66 -0.10 -41.86
CA THR A 358 14.42 0.16 -43.29
C THR A 358 13.35 1.21 -43.54
N ASP A 359 12.51 1.46 -42.55
CA ASP A 359 11.41 2.42 -42.56
C ASP A 359 11.48 3.30 -41.30
N ASP A 360 10.70 4.39 -41.25
CA ASP A 360 10.61 5.26 -40.07
C ASP A 360 9.71 4.59 -39.02
N TYR A 361 10.16 4.49 -37.76
CA TYR A 361 9.47 3.85 -36.65
C TYR A 361 9.30 4.78 -35.46
N TYR A 362 8.20 4.61 -34.74
CA TYR A 362 7.89 5.41 -33.57
C TYR A 362 7.93 4.54 -32.32
N ALA A 363 8.75 4.97 -31.37
CA ALA A 363 9.23 4.22 -30.20
C ALA A 363 8.23 4.13 -29.03
N GLY A 364 7.05 4.76 -29.14
CA GLY A 364 6.08 4.82 -28.04
C GLY A 364 6.47 5.71 -26.86
N ASP A 365 7.76 6.01 -26.68
CA ASP A 365 8.32 6.92 -25.67
C ASP A 365 8.48 8.38 -26.16
N GLY A 366 8.09 8.64 -27.41
CA GLY A 366 8.22 9.94 -28.07
C GLY A 366 9.32 10.01 -29.13
N THR A 367 10.18 9.01 -29.21
CA THR A 367 11.32 8.97 -30.15
C THR A 367 10.88 8.48 -31.54
N LEU A 368 11.16 9.27 -32.58
CA LEU A 368 11.01 8.84 -33.98
C LEU A 368 12.36 8.32 -34.50
N TYR A 369 12.45 7.01 -34.70
CA TYR A 369 13.58 6.36 -35.34
C TYR A 369 13.42 6.39 -36.86
N ALA A 370 14.07 7.35 -37.51
CA ALA A 370 14.07 7.41 -38.97
C ALA A 370 14.70 6.15 -39.60
N ALA A 371 14.28 5.79 -40.80
CA ALA A 371 14.93 4.78 -41.64
C ALA A 371 16.43 5.08 -41.71
N GLY A 372 17.26 4.11 -41.34
CA GLY A 372 18.69 4.35 -41.10
C GLY A 372 19.09 4.31 -39.63
N THR A 373 18.15 4.15 -38.71
CA THR A 373 18.45 4.03 -37.27
C THR A 373 19.06 2.67 -36.97
N ILE A 374 20.21 2.68 -36.31
CA ILE A 374 20.91 1.45 -35.94
C ILE A 374 20.22 0.86 -34.72
N LEU A 375 19.60 -0.29 -34.90
CA LEU A 375 18.98 -1.11 -33.85
C LEU A 375 20.00 -2.01 -33.15
N ARG A 376 21.09 -2.37 -33.86
CA ARG A 376 22.17 -3.23 -33.34
C ARG A 376 23.49 -2.94 -34.03
N ASP A 377 24.61 -2.97 -33.32
CA ASP A 377 25.96 -2.73 -33.83
C ASP A 377 27.01 -3.61 -33.15
N THR A 378 27.70 -4.45 -33.92
CA THR A 378 28.74 -5.34 -33.35
C THR A 378 29.96 -4.57 -32.83
N MET A 379 30.23 -3.34 -33.27
CA MET A 379 31.31 -2.54 -32.68
C MET A 379 30.92 -1.89 -31.36
N LEU A 380 29.62 -1.72 -31.08
CA LEU A 380 29.14 -1.29 -29.76
C LEU A 380 29.43 -2.40 -28.74
N ALA A 381 29.07 -3.64 -29.08
CA ALA A 381 29.43 -4.84 -28.32
C ALA A 381 30.95 -4.92 -28.02
N ASP A 382 31.79 -4.76 -29.05
CA ASP A 382 33.26 -4.79 -28.87
C ASP A 382 33.81 -3.64 -27.99
N ALA A 383 33.12 -2.49 -27.93
CA ALA A 383 33.56 -1.32 -27.19
C ALA A 383 33.19 -1.37 -25.70
N VAL A 384 32.16 -2.13 -25.35
CA VAL A 384 31.70 -2.31 -23.96
C VAL A 384 32.36 -3.50 -23.27
N THR A 385 32.89 -4.47 -24.03
CA THR A 385 33.73 -5.56 -23.50
C THR A 385 34.97 -5.02 -22.77
N GLY A 386 35.13 -5.36 -21.49
CA GLY A 386 36.18 -4.93 -20.57
C GLY A 386 35.95 -3.56 -19.92
N SER A 387 34.78 -2.95 -20.11
CA SER A 387 34.37 -1.71 -19.43
C SER A 387 33.99 -1.97 -17.97
N LEU A 388 33.88 -0.93 -17.13
CA LEU A 388 33.47 -1.11 -15.74
C LEU A 388 32.08 -1.77 -15.62
N PRO A 389 31.05 -1.38 -16.42
CA PRO A 389 29.76 -2.08 -16.48
C PRO A 389 29.86 -3.58 -16.83
N ASP A 390 30.70 -3.94 -17.82
CA ASP A 390 30.98 -5.35 -18.20
C ASP A 390 31.76 -6.12 -17.11
N LEU A 391 32.59 -5.42 -16.34
CA LEU A 391 33.34 -5.98 -15.20
C LEU A 391 32.52 -6.08 -13.90
N ILE A 392 31.35 -5.42 -13.84
CA ILE A 392 30.44 -5.45 -12.69
C ILE A 392 29.05 -6.03 -13.04
N GLY A 393 28.85 -6.58 -14.25
CA GLY A 393 27.63 -7.32 -14.66
C GLY A 393 26.43 -6.45 -14.96
N SER A 394 26.57 -5.13 -14.84
CA SER A 394 25.47 -4.19 -15.00
C SER A 394 25.20 -3.82 -16.48
N MET A 395 25.56 -4.68 -17.44
CA MET A 395 25.32 -4.44 -18.87
C MET A 395 23.87 -4.79 -19.22
N SER A 396 23.47 -4.94 -20.50
CA SER A 396 22.36 -5.86 -20.83
C SER A 396 22.77 -6.93 -21.86
N ASP A 397 22.15 -8.11 -21.98
CA ASP A 397 22.52 -9.16 -22.98
C ASP A 397 22.35 -8.54 -24.35
N ASP A 398 21.29 -7.75 -24.53
CA ASP A 398 21.13 -7.09 -25.80
C ASP A 398 22.22 -6.03 -26.00
N LEU A 399 22.69 -5.33 -24.96
CA LEU A 399 23.84 -4.42 -25.08
C LEU A 399 25.18 -5.16 -25.33
N GLU A 400 25.37 -6.36 -24.80
CA GLU A 400 26.49 -7.27 -25.11
C GLU A 400 26.43 -7.79 -26.55
N LEU A 401 25.21 -7.99 -27.07
CA LEU A 401 24.97 -8.28 -28.47
C LEU A 401 25.03 -7.02 -29.34
N GLY A 402 25.13 -5.82 -28.75
CA GLY A 402 25.27 -4.53 -29.41
C GLY A 402 23.96 -3.86 -29.81
N PHE A 403 22.82 -4.32 -29.30
CA PHE A 403 21.52 -3.67 -29.48
C PHE A 403 21.49 -2.31 -28.82
N THR A 404 20.77 -1.39 -29.45
CA THR A 404 20.67 0.01 -29.01
C THR A 404 19.33 0.25 -28.34
N ASN A 405 19.20 1.37 -27.62
CA ASN A 405 17.91 1.75 -27.01
C ASN A 405 16.75 1.81 -28.02
N ALA A 406 17.06 2.01 -29.31
CA ALA A 406 16.07 2.02 -30.39
C ALA A 406 15.45 0.65 -30.68
N TRP A 407 16.14 -0.44 -30.33
CA TRP A 407 15.60 -1.79 -30.43
C TRP A 407 14.44 -1.98 -29.45
N TYR A 408 14.65 -1.68 -28.17
CA TYR A 408 13.69 -1.97 -27.11
C TYR A 408 12.36 -1.23 -27.23
N THR A 409 12.43 0.04 -27.60
CA THR A 409 11.26 0.90 -27.71
C THR A 409 10.50 0.68 -29.01
N THR A 410 11.07 -0.04 -29.99
CA THR A 410 10.37 -0.41 -31.23
C THR A 410 9.97 -1.88 -31.27
N MET A 411 10.36 -2.72 -30.31
CA MET A 411 9.98 -4.13 -30.35
C MET A 411 8.53 -4.34 -29.95
N ASP A 412 7.89 -5.25 -30.67
CA ASP A 412 6.83 -6.07 -30.13
C ASP A 412 7.42 -6.92 -29.01
N ARG A 413 6.80 -6.90 -27.83
CA ARG A 413 6.80 -8.13 -27.03
C ARG A 413 5.71 -9.03 -27.62
N GLU A 414 5.96 -9.55 -28.82
CA GLU A 414 5.52 -10.92 -29.11
C GLU A 414 6.50 -11.80 -28.33
N PRO A 415 6.01 -12.52 -27.33
CA PRO A 415 5.85 -13.95 -27.62
C PRO A 415 4.38 -14.22 -27.93
N PHE A 416 3.77 -15.29 -27.45
CA PHE A 416 2.33 -15.26 -27.21
C PHE A 416 1.46 -15.79 -28.36
N GLU A 417 1.83 -16.93 -28.94
CA GLU A 417 0.90 -18.05 -29.21
C GLU A 417 1.03 -19.06 -28.06
N PRO A 418 -0.07 -19.66 -27.54
CA PRO A 418 0.06 -20.64 -26.47
C PRO A 418 0.78 -21.81 -27.11
N VAL A 419 2.02 -22.08 -26.70
CA VAL A 419 2.72 -23.25 -27.17
C VAL A 419 2.17 -24.39 -26.35
N LEU A 420 1.06 -24.96 -26.81
CA LEU A 420 0.57 -26.19 -26.22
C LEU A 420 1.56 -27.31 -26.51
N ASN A 421 1.59 -28.29 -25.61
CA ASN A 421 2.21 -29.56 -25.90
C ASN A 421 1.60 -30.20 -27.16
N ALA A 422 2.33 -31.15 -27.75
CA ALA A 422 2.00 -31.64 -29.10
C ALA A 422 0.60 -32.26 -29.22
N ASP A 423 -0.06 -32.59 -28.09
CA ASP A 423 -1.42 -33.09 -27.99
C ASP A 423 -2.45 -32.08 -27.47
N GLY A 424 -2.05 -30.86 -27.09
CA GLY A 424 -2.96 -29.77 -26.76
C GLY A 424 -3.51 -29.81 -25.34
N THR A 425 -2.86 -30.55 -24.43
CA THR A 425 -3.36 -30.84 -23.08
C THR A 425 -2.64 -30.09 -21.97
N GLU A 426 -1.44 -29.57 -22.25
CA GLU A 426 -0.62 -28.82 -21.29
C GLU A 426 -0.01 -27.62 -22.00
N TYR A 427 0.27 -26.55 -21.26
CA TYR A 427 1.08 -25.43 -21.74
C TYR A 427 2.56 -25.80 -21.68
N ILE A 428 3.30 -25.75 -22.80
CA ILE A 428 4.77 -25.91 -22.82
C ILE A 428 5.44 -24.60 -22.40
N THR A 429 5.02 -23.48 -22.99
CA THR A 429 5.39 -22.13 -22.57
C THR A 429 4.29 -21.17 -23.02
N GLY A 430 3.91 -20.29 -22.12
CA GLY A 430 2.92 -19.26 -22.35
C GLY A 430 3.57 -17.90 -22.52
N PRO A 431 2.81 -16.94 -23.03
CA PRO A 431 2.98 -15.59 -22.59
C PRO A 431 3.13 -15.43 -21.12
N ARG A 432 4.23 -14.78 -20.72
CA ARG A 432 4.43 -14.39 -19.33
C ARG A 432 3.25 -13.58 -18.76
N TRP A 433 2.37 -13.07 -19.64
CA TRP A 433 1.09 -12.44 -19.34
C TRP A 433 0.13 -12.75 -20.50
N ARG A 434 -0.93 -13.57 -20.32
CA ARG A 434 -2.05 -13.53 -21.27
C ARG A 434 -3.42 -13.44 -20.62
N LEU A 435 -4.00 -12.27 -20.84
CA LEU A 435 -5.31 -12.02 -21.41
C LEU A 435 -5.32 -12.37 -22.90
N LEU A 436 -6.45 -12.71 -23.52
CA LEU A 436 -6.90 -12.14 -24.81
C LEU A 436 -8.32 -12.63 -25.13
N PRO A 437 -9.22 -11.85 -25.80
CA PRO A 437 -8.99 -11.42 -27.19
C PRO A 437 -9.54 -10.00 -27.52
N ASP A 438 -8.81 -9.02 -28.07
CA ASP A 438 -7.56 -8.97 -28.79
C ASP A 438 -6.85 -7.59 -28.66
N LYS A 439 -5.54 -7.61 -28.89
CA LYS A 439 -4.65 -6.50 -29.27
C LYS A 439 -4.38 -5.33 -28.31
N TYR A 440 -3.13 -5.37 -27.83
CA TYR A 440 -2.38 -4.37 -27.06
C TYR A 440 -2.77 -4.37 -25.59
N GLY A 441 -1.87 -4.92 -24.76
CA GLY A 441 -2.13 -5.30 -23.37
C GLY A 441 -2.81 -4.21 -22.56
N GLN A 442 -3.96 -4.59 -22.00
CA GLN A 442 -4.54 -4.15 -20.73
C GLN A 442 -5.90 -4.87 -20.56
N ASP A 443 -6.16 -5.25 -19.32
CA ASP A 443 -6.68 -6.53 -18.88
C ASP A 443 -8.20 -6.83 -18.95
N LEU A 444 -8.95 -6.19 -19.85
CA LEU A 444 -10.29 -6.63 -20.31
C LEU A 444 -10.46 -6.44 -21.83
N PRO A 445 -10.98 -7.41 -22.61
CA PRO A 445 -11.11 -7.29 -24.07
C PRO A 445 -11.88 -6.04 -24.53
N SER A 446 -11.29 -5.36 -25.54
CA SER A 446 -11.78 -4.10 -26.12
C SER A 446 -11.69 -4.11 -27.68
N VAL A 447 -11.95 -2.97 -28.35
CA VAL A 447 -12.06 -2.91 -29.83
C VAL A 447 -10.69 -2.94 -30.52
N THR A 448 -10.48 -3.93 -31.39
CA THR A 448 -9.26 -4.23 -32.17
C THR A 448 -8.66 -3.08 -32.99
N ILE A 449 -7.32 -2.88 -32.88
CA ILE A 449 -6.52 -1.95 -33.71
C ILE A 449 -5.87 -2.70 -34.90
N PRO A 450 -5.77 -2.15 -36.12
CA PRO A 450 -5.07 -2.81 -37.24
C PRO A 450 -3.56 -2.93 -37.00
N LEU A 451 -2.95 -4.04 -37.45
CA LEU A 451 -1.50 -4.29 -37.37
C LEU A 451 -0.66 -3.36 -38.26
N ASP A 452 -1.26 -2.76 -39.30
CA ASP A 452 -0.63 -1.76 -40.15
C ASP A 452 -1.49 -0.47 -40.11
N PRO A 453 -0.98 0.66 -39.57
CA PRO A 453 -1.73 1.92 -39.51
C PRO A 453 -1.96 2.56 -40.89
N SER A 454 -1.27 2.07 -41.93
CA SER A 454 -1.43 2.47 -43.32
C SER A 454 -2.43 1.59 -44.10
N ASP A 455 -2.80 0.42 -43.55
CA ASP A 455 -3.88 -0.39 -44.10
C ASP A 455 -5.23 0.34 -43.92
N PRO A 456 -6.13 0.26 -44.92
CA PRO A 456 -7.50 0.67 -44.69
C PRO A 456 -8.06 -0.17 -43.53
N PRO A 457 -8.68 0.45 -42.50
CA PRO A 457 -9.14 -0.27 -41.32
C PRO A 457 -10.00 -1.46 -41.73
N PRO A 458 -9.95 -2.60 -41.03
CA PRO A 458 -10.69 -3.81 -41.37
C PRO A 458 -12.17 -3.63 -40.98
N ILE A 459 -12.81 -2.57 -41.47
CA ILE A 459 -14.23 -2.37 -41.24
C ILE A 459 -14.81 -1.57 -42.39
N GLN A 460 -14.98 -2.25 -43.53
CA GLN A 460 -16.32 -2.13 -44.10
C GLN A 460 -17.28 -2.68 -43.05
N ASN A 461 -18.42 -2.00 -42.88
CA ASN A 461 -19.48 -2.41 -41.96
C ASN A 461 -19.74 -3.93 -42.06
N GLY A 462 -19.33 -4.69 -41.03
CA GLY A 462 -19.63 -6.12 -40.88
C GLY A 462 -18.50 -7.13 -41.10
N GLU A 463 -17.21 -6.79 -41.00
CA GLU A 463 -16.12 -7.78 -41.22
C GLU A 463 -15.50 -8.39 -39.95
N GLU A 464 -15.56 -7.75 -38.77
CA GLU A 464 -15.55 -8.36 -37.42
C GLU A 464 -15.56 -7.20 -36.41
N LYS A 465 -16.52 -7.17 -35.50
CA LYS A 465 -16.62 -6.18 -34.42
C LYS A 465 -17.04 -6.93 -33.17
N TYR A 466 -16.23 -6.85 -32.12
CA TYR A 466 -16.71 -7.13 -30.79
C TYR A 466 -17.75 -6.09 -30.42
N GLU A 467 -18.95 -6.55 -30.10
CA GLU A 467 -20.04 -5.65 -29.72
C GLU A 467 -19.83 -5.24 -28.26
N VAL A 468 -19.48 -3.97 -28.02
CA VAL A 468 -19.36 -3.43 -26.66
C VAL A 468 -20.63 -3.74 -25.86
N GLY A 469 -20.45 -4.31 -24.67
CA GLY A 469 -21.54 -4.77 -23.82
C GLY A 469 -21.98 -6.22 -24.09
N ALA A 470 -21.37 -6.92 -25.06
CA ALA A 470 -21.46 -8.37 -25.16
C ALA A 470 -20.73 -9.02 -23.98
N GLU A 471 -21.24 -10.15 -23.51
CA GLU A 471 -20.61 -10.88 -22.40
C GLU A 471 -19.40 -11.67 -22.88
N THR A 472 -18.43 -11.82 -21.99
CA THR A 472 -17.17 -12.50 -22.25
C THR A 472 -16.58 -13.01 -20.93
N GLN A 473 -15.53 -13.81 -21.05
CA GLN A 473 -14.75 -14.34 -19.94
C GLN A 473 -13.27 -14.13 -20.22
N THR A 474 -12.52 -13.82 -19.17
CA THR A 474 -11.05 -13.73 -19.18
C THR A 474 -10.51 -14.77 -18.20
N VAL A 475 -9.52 -15.56 -18.61
CA VAL A 475 -8.87 -16.57 -17.75
C VAL A 475 -7.38 -16.22 -17.63
N LEU A 476 -6.88 -16.11 -16.40
CA LEU A 476 -5.47 -15.85 -16.09
C LEU A 476 -4.86 -17.11 -15.45
N ASN A 477 -3.74 -17.61 -15.97
CA ASN A 477 -2.95 -18.64 -15.29
C ASN A 477 -1.99 -17.97 -14.30
N LEU A 478 -2.21 -18.21 -13.00
CA LEU A 478 -1.47 -17.55 -11.93
C LEU A 478 -0.06 -18.14 -11.71
N LEU A 479 0.22 -19.33 -12.25
CA LEU A 479 1.53 -19.98 -12.16
C LEU A 479 2.47 -19.68 -13.35
N ASP A 480 2.01 -18.93 -14.37
CA ASP A 480 2.78 -18.67 -15.60
C ASP A 480 3.85 -17.59 -15.39
N TRP A 481 4.95 -17.96 -14.74
CA TRP A 481 6.06 -17.07 -14.40
C TRP A 481 7.24 -17.21 -15.36
N ALA A 482 8.08 -16.16 -15.40
CA ALA A 482 9.27 -16.14 -16.24
C ALA A 482 10.33 -17.18 -15.84
N THR A 483 10.26 -17.67 -14.60
CA THR A 483 11.15 -18.67 -14.01
C THR A 483 10.38 -19.97 -13.77
N ASP A 484 11.11 -21.08 -13.73
CA ASP A 484 10.51 -22.42 -13.62
C ASP A 484 9.74 -22.63 -12.29
N ILE A 485 10.09 -21.90 -11.23
CA ILE A 485 9.40 -21.92 -9.94
C ILE A 485 8.73 -20.56 -9.67
N SER A 486 7.40 -20.51 -9.80
CA SER A 486 6.57 -19.33 -9.49
C SER A 486 6.51 -19.05 -7.98
N PRO A 487 6.47 -17.77 -7.53
CA PRO A 487 6.09 -17.40 -6.17
C PRO A 487 4.79 -18.05 -5.69
N LEU A 488 3.80 -18.15 -6.58
CA LEU A 488 2.49 -18.75 -6.32
C LEU A 488 2.49 -20.27 -6.45
N SER A 489 3.64 -20.91 -6.70
CA SER A 489 3.73 -22.38 -6.77
C SER A 489 3.75 -23.06 -5.39
N ILE A 490 3.80 -22.30 -4.31
CA ILE A 490 3.66 -22.78 -2.93
C ILE A 490 2.68 -21.92 -2.13
N SER A 491 1.92 -22.51 -1.21
CA SER A 491 0.86 -21.82 -0.45
C SER A 491 1.34 -20.61 0.34
N ALA A 492 2.61 -20.57 0.72
CA ALA A 492 3.22 -19.40 1.37
C ALA A 492 3.30 -18.15 0.48
N GLY A 493 3.29 -18.30 -0.85
CA GLY A 493 3.26 -17.16 -1.77
C GLY A 493 1.87 -16.55 -1.97
N TRP A 494 0.83 -17.14 -1.37
CA TRP A 494 -0.55 -16.66 -1.40
C TRP A 494 -0.97 -16.01 -0.07
N GLN A 495 -0.04 -15.89 0.86
CA GLN A 495 -0.28 -15.38 2.21
C GLN A 495 0.35 -13.99 2.25
N ASP A 496 -0.50 -12.97 2.15
CA ASP A 496 -0.08 -11.57 2.27
C ASP A 496 -0.04 -11.16 3.75
N ASN A 497 0.50 -9.98 4.04
CA ASN A 497 0.52 -9.43 5.38
C ASN A 497 -0.85 -8.79 5.69
N ALA A 498 -1.79 -9.60 6.19
CA ALA A 498 -3.17 -9.19 6.42
C ALA A 498 -3.27 -7.92 7.28
N GLY A 499 -4.09 -6.96 6.87
CA GLY A 499 -4.26 -5.68 7.56
C GLY A 499 -3.22 -4.61 7.21
N SER A 500 -2.25 -4.93 6.36
CA SER A 500 -1.37 -3.94 5.72
C SER A 500 -1.98 -3.43 4.41
N VAL A 501 -1.39 -2.36 3.87
CA VAL A 501 -1.78 -1.78 2.58
C VAL A 501 -0.64 -1.98 1.59
N SER A 502 -0.95 -2.57 0.44
CA SER A 502 -0.01 -2.78 -0.66
C SER A 502 0.58 -1.46 -1.16
N VAL A 503 1.68 -1.54 -1.91
CA VAL A 503 2.30 -0.35 -2.55
C VAL A 503 1.36 0.39 -3.52
N ASN A 504 0.31 -0.28 -4.02
CA ASN A 504 -0.71 0.31 -4.88
C ASN A 504 -2.00 0.70 -4.13
N GLY A 505 -2.00 0.60 -2.80
CA GLY A 505 -3.09 1.07 -1.97
C GLY A 505 -4.24 0.06 -1.79
N LEU A 506 -4.00 -1.25 -1.90
CA LEU A 506 -5.00 -2.27 -1.60
C LEU A 506 -4.81 -2.79 -0.18
N ASN A 507 -5.88 -2.96 0.59
CA ASN A 507 -5.81 -3.69 1.85
C ASN A 507 -5.50 -5.15 1.56
N LEU A 508 -4.37 -5.62 2.04
CA LEU A 508 -3.96 -7.00 1.92
C LEU A 508 -4.70 -7.85 2.95
N THR A 509 -5.18 -9.02 2.53
CA THR A 509 -5.87 -10.00 3.38
C THR A 509 -5.12 -11.32 3.40
N ASP A 510 -5.52 -12.24 4.28
CA ASP A 510 -5.00 -13.62 4.29
C ASP A 510 -5.53 -14.50 3.13
N ASP A 511 -6.16 -13.87 2.14
CA ASP A 511 -6.84 -14.51 1.02
C ASP A 511 -6.40 -13.88 -0.30
N PHE A 512 -6.88 -14.42 -1.43
CA PHE A 512 -6.42 -13.96 -2.73
C PHE A 512 -7.17 -12.69 -3.15
N ASP A 513 -6.50 -11.54 -3.04
CA ASP A 513 -7.07 -10.25 -3.38
C ASP A 513 -6.95 -9.92 -4.88
N VAL A 514 -8.05 -9.38 -5.43
CA VAL A 514 -8.13 -8.94 -6.83
C VAL A 514 -8.75 -7.55 -6.93
N ALA A 515 -8.11 -6.69 -7.71
CA ALA A 515 -8.62 -5.37 -8.08
C ALA A 515 -9.06 -5.34 -9.56
N VAL A 516 -10.21 -4.74 -9.83
CA VAL A 516 -10.70 -4.46 -11.18
C VAL A 516 -10.83 -2.96 -11.38
N TYR A 517 -10.18 -2.43 -12.42
CA TYR A 517 -10.20 -1.01 -12.75
C TYR A 517 -10.99 -0.78 -14.03
N ILE A 518 -12.08 -0.02 -13.92
CA ILE A 518 -12.79 0.53 -15.07
C ILE A 518 -12.36 1.97 -15.22
N LYS A 519 -11.71 2.31 -16.34
CA LYS A 519 -11.07 3.61 -16.53
C LYS A 519 -11.82 4.41 -17.59
N GLY A 520 -12.18 5.66 -17.31
CA GLY A 520 -12.74 6.60 -18.29
C GLY A 520 -13.87 6.08 -19.21
N ASP A 521 -14.60 5.05 -18.80
CA ASP A 521 -15.48 4.24 -19.62
C ASP A 521 -16.94 4.70 -19.56
N THR A 522 -17.31 5.58 -20.48
CA THR A 522 -18.62 6.26 -20.47
C THR A 522 -19.80 5.35 -20.82
N LYS A 523 -19.58 4.21 -21.49
CA LYS A 523 -20.67 3.27 -21.72
C LYS A 523 -20.67 2.27 -20.58
N PRO A 524 -21.85 1.84 -20.11
CA PRO A 524 -21.90 0.90 -19.01
C PRO A 524 -21.23 -0.44 -19.36
N ALA A 525 -20.23 -0.80 -18.57
CA ALA A 525 -19.61 -2.12 -18.49
C ALA A 525 -20.22 -2.89 -17.31
N THR A 526 -20.26 -4.21 -17.39
CA THR A 526 -20.73 -5.08 -16.31
C THR A 526 -19.61 -6.03 -15.92
N VAL A 527 -19.32 -6.09 -14.63
CA VAL A 527 -18.42 -7.08 -14.01
C VAL A 527 -19.32 -8.02 -13.22
N TYR A 528 -19.33 -9.30 -13.58
CA TYR A 528 -20.24 -10.30 -12.99
C TYR A 528 -19.59 -10.98 -11.78
N SER A 529 -18.50 -11.70 -12.01
CA SER A 529 -17.83 -12.51 -10.98
C SER A 529 -16.34 -12.68 -11.25
N ALA A 530 -15.63 -13.04 -10.18
CA ALA A 530 -14.28 -13.59 -10.22
C ALA A 530 -14.31 -14.99 -9.61
N GLU A 531 -13.63 -15.96 -10.23
CA GLU A 531 -13.53 -17.33 -9.74
C GLU A 531 -12.06 -17.77 -9.69
N LEU A 532 -11.60 -18.20 -8.52
CA LEU A 532 -10.27 -18.77 -8.32
C LEU A 532 -10.37 -20.30 -8.36
N LEU A 533 -9.60 -20.94 -9.24
CA LEU A 533 -9.57 -22.39 -9.44
C LEU A 533 -8.17 -22.91 -9.09
N VAL A 534 -8.03 -23.84 -8.14
CA VAL A 534 -6.70 -24.27 -7.63
C VAL A 534 -6.63 -25.80 -7.46
N ASP A 535 -5.53 -26.40 -7.93
CA ASP A 535 -5.09 -27.77 -7.61
C ASP A 535 -3.81 -27.75 -6.81
N TYR A 536 -3.74 -28.50 -5.73
CA TYR A 536 -2.60 -28.47 -4.82
C TYR A 536 -2.40 -29.76 -4.04
N ASP A 537 -1.15 -30.03 -3.66
CA ASP A 537 -0.74 -31.19 -2.88
C ASP A 537 0.05 -30.76 -1.63
N GLU A 538 -0.21 -31.36 -0.46
CA GLU A 538 0.52 -31.06 0.78
C GLU A 538 2.02 -31.42 0.66
N ILE A 539 2.90 -30.48 1.01
CA ILE A 539 4.35 -30.65 1.05
C ILE A 539 4.77 -31.21 2.40
N ALA A 540 5.59 -32.26 2.39
CA ALA A 540 6.11 -32.85 3.62
C ALA A 540 7.18 -31.97 4.28
N LEU A 541 6.96 -31.55 5.53
CA LEU A 541 7.95 -30.85 6.35
C LEU A 541 8.97 -31.83 6.96
N HIS A 542 10.25 -31.52 6.85
CA HIS A 542 11.33 -32.35 7.38
C HIS A 542 11.99 -31.77 8.63
N ALA A 543 12.03 -32.57 9.71
CA ALA A 543 12.66 -32.22 10.98
C ALA A 543 14.14 -31.81 10.85
N THR A 544 14.62 -31.02 11.82
CA THR A 544 16.00 -30.52 11.86
C THR A 544 17.04 -31.63 11.70
N GLY A 545 18.03 -31.42 10.83
CA GLY A 545 19.11 -32.40 10.60
C GLY A 545 18.75 -33.60 9.71
N ALA A 546 17.55 -33.62 9.12
CA ALA A 546 17.15 -34.69 8.22
C ALA A 546 17.91 -34.63 6.89
N THR A 547 18.15 -35.80 6.28
CA THR A 547 18.58 -35.92 4.89
C THR A 547 17.37 -36.11 4.00
N VAL A 548 17.20 -35.20 3.04
CA VAL A 548 16.06 -35.13 2.13
C VAL A 548 16.59 -35.30 0.71
N THR A 549 15.89 -36.07 -0.11
CA THR A 549 16.30 -36.32 -1.50
C THR A 549 15.06 -36.27 -2.38
N GLY A 550 15.09 -35.40 -3.39
CA GLY A 550 14.06 -35.28 -4.40
C GLY A 550 14.12 -36.39 -5.44
N THR A 551 13.35 -36.18 -6.49
CA THR A 551 13.13 -37.08 -7.60
C THR A 551 14.01 -36.71 -8.80
N ALA A 552 13.44 -36.63 -9.99
CA ALA A 552 14.12 -36.29 -11.23
C ALA A 552 13.29 -35.34 -12.10
N GLY A 553 12.22 -34.78 -11.51
CA GLY A 553 11.53 -33.58 -11.98
C GLY A 553 11.41 -32.64 -10.79
N ASP A 554 10.76 -31.51 -10.99
CA ASP A 554 10.71 -30.38 -10.06
C ASP A 554 10.21 -30.80 -8.66
N ASP A 555 11.03 -30.56 -7.62
CA ASP A 555 10.74 -30.95 -6.25
C ASP A 555 10.64 -29.74 -5.30
N TYR A 556 9.69 -29.81 -4.36
CA TYR A 556 9.55 -28.85 -3.25
C TYR A 556 10.08 -29.49 -1.97
N LEU A 557 11.28 -29.10 -1.55
CA LEU A 557 12.01 -29.72 -0.45
C LEU A 557 12.08 -28.78 0.76
N VAL A 558 11.27 -29.08 1.79
CA VAL A 558 11.09 -28.19 2.94
C VAL A 558 11.66 -28.77 4.23
N GLY A 559 12.51 -28.01 4.91
CA GLY A 559 13.08 -28.37 6.21
C GLY A 559 12.97 -27.26 7.25
N ILE A 560 13.01 -27.64 8.53
CA ILE A 560 12.96 -26.72 9.68
C ILE A 560 14.36 -26.44 10.28
N GLY A 561 15.41 -26.50 9.44
CA GLY A 561 16.79 -26.10 9.77
C GLY A 561 17.84 -27.24 9.82
N SER A 562 19.12 -26.92 9.57
CA SER A 562 20.23 -27.90 9.62
C SER A 562 20.07 -29.10 8.67
N ASN A 563 19.24 -29.01 7.63
CA ASN A 563 18.91 -30.13 6.76
C ASN A 563 20.01 -30.40 5.70
N ALA A 564 20.06 -31.63 5.20
CA ALA A 564 20.91 -32.00 4.06
C ALA A 564 20.03 -32.36 2.87
N PHE A 565 19.98 -31.50 1.86
CA PHE A 565 19.15 -31.68 0.67
C PHE A 565 19.95 -32.21 -0.52
N THR A 566 19.24 -32.92 -1.40
CA THR A 566 19.69 -33.31 -2.74
C THR A 566 18.46 -33.24 -3.63
N GLY A 567 18.41 -32.28 -4.55
CA GLY A 567 17.25 -32.05 -5.41
C GLY A 567 17.06 -33.19 -6.41
N GLY A 568 18.05 -33.36 -7.28
CA GLY A 568 18.06 -34.40 -8.29
C GLY A 568 18.21 -33.79 -9.68
N ALA A 569 17.14 -33.79 -10.45
CA ALA A 569 17.08 -33.12 -11.75
C ALA A 569 15.72 -32.46 -11.87
N GLY A 570 15.62 -31.39 -12.64
CA GLY A 570 14.43 -30.53 -12.60
C GLY A 570 14.80 -29.21 -11.92
N SER A 571 13.79 -28.38 -11.71
CA SER A 571 13.92 -27.10 -11.03
C SER A 571 13.40 -27.27 -9.60
N ASP A 572 14.30 -27.23 -8.61
CA ASP A 572 13.98 -27.60 -7.23
C ASP A 572 13.90 -26.39 -6.29
N LEU A 573 12.87 -26.33 -5.42
CA LEU A 573 12.76 -25.34 -4.34
C LEU A 573 13.27 -25.92 -3.02
N PHE A 574 14.35 -25.36 -2.49
CA PHE A 574 14.91 -25.74 -1.19
C PHE A 574 14.53 -24.72 -0.10
N VAL A 575 13.53 -25.02 0.71
CA VAL A 575 13.15 -24.17 1.84
C VAL A 575 14.03 -24.52 3.05
N LEU A 576 14.92 -23.58 3.41
CA LEU A 576 16.05 -23.82 4.31
C LEU A 576 15.66 -23.83 5.79
N SER A 577 14.65 -23.03 6.11
CA SER A 577 13.99 -22.92 7.39
C SER A 577 12.59 -22.45 7.09
N TYR A 578 11.59 -23.10 7.66
CA TYR A 578 10.21 -22.66 7.65
C TYR A 578 9.79 -22.49 9.11
N GLY A 579 9.50 -21.24 9.51
CA GLY A 579 9.08 -20.81 10.85
C GLY A 579 9.94 -21.30 12.02
N THR A 580 10.97 -20.55 12.37
CA THR A 580 11.77 -20.83 13.57
C THR A 580 11.06 -20.39 14.86
N SER A 581 10.09 -21.17 15.35
CA SER A 581 9.46 -20.96 16.67
C SER A 581 10.25 -21.58 17.84
N VAL A 582 11.58 -21.62 17.78
CA VAL A 582 12.37 -22.20 18.87
C VAL A 582 13.71 -21.47 19.03
N SER A 583 13.84 -20.78 20.16
CA SER A 583 15.09 -20.29 20.76
C SER A 583 16.39 -20.90 20.19
N ASP A 584 17.32 -20.02 19.78
CA ASP A 584 18.73 -20.29 19.47
C ASP A 584 19.11 -20.72 18.04
N VAL A 585 19.68 -19.77 17.29
CA VAL A 585 20.70 -19.95 16.23
C VAL A 585 20.27 -20.80 15.02
N ILE A 586 19.99 -20.14 13.89
CA ILE A 586 19.92 -20.81 12.59
C ILE A 586 21.25 -21.54 12.35
N THR A 587 21.17 -22.86 12.17
CA THR A 587 22.32 -23.67 11.79
C THR A 587 22.16 -24.08 10.34
N ALA A 588 23.19 -23.75 9.54
CA ALA A 588 23.13 -23.82 8.09
C ALA A 588 22.73 -25.19 7.52
N SER A 589 21.78 -25.20 6.60
CA SER A 589 21.45 -26.37 5.77
C SER A 589 22.52 -26.58 4.69
N THR A 590 22.68 -27.82 4.20
CA THR A 590 23.61 -28.15 3.11
C THR A 590 22.86 -28.67 1.89
N ILE A 591 23.15 -28.15 0.70
CA ILE A 591 22.53 -28.61 -0.56
C ILE A 591 23.61 -29.19 -1.47
N ALA A 592 23.38 -30.41 -1.98
CA ALA A 592 24.42 -31.21 -2.62
C ALA A 592 24.62 -30.96 -4.13
N ASP A 593 23.58 -30.50 -4.82
CA ASP A 593 23.47 -30.52 -6.28
C ASP A 593 22.73 -29.30 -6.85
N PHE A 594 22.72 -28.19 -6.12
CA PHE A 594 22.07 -26.94 -6.52
C PHE A 594 22.55 -26.47 -7.92
N GLU A 595 21.61 -26.29 -8.85
CA GLU A 595 21.80 -25.79 -10.20
C GLU A 595 21.30 -24.34 -10.31
N ILE A 596 22.25 -23.39 -10.47
CA ILE A 596 21.96 -21.96 -10.59
C ILE A 596 21.01 -21.70 -11.78
N GLY A 597 19.95 -20.92 -11.55
CA GLY A 597 18.96 -20.55 -12.56
C GLY A 597 17.88 -21.60 -12.83
N ALA A 598 18.00 -22.80 -12.27
CA ALA A 598 16.93 -23.82 -12.25
C ALA A 598 16.37 -23.96 -10.82
N ASP A 599 17.25 -24.10 -9.84
CA ASP A 599 16.89 -24.28 -8.44
C ASP A 599 16.75 -22.95 -7.69
N LYS A 600 15.91 -22.94 -6.65
CA LYS A 600 15.68 -21.78 -5.79
C LYS A 600 15.90 -22.09 -4.31
N LEU A 601 16.35 -21.08 -3.57
CA LEU A 601 16.43 -21.12 -2.10
C LEU A 601 15.21 -20.40 -1.51
N GLY A 602 14.36 -21.15 -0.80
CA GLY A 602 13.27 -20.59 -0.01
C GLY A 602 13.78 -20.07 1.33
N LEU A 603 13.67 -18.76 1.53
CA LEU A 603 13.83 -18.08 2.82
C LEU A 603 12.43 -17.71 3.33
N ILE A 604 11.73 -18.70 3.91
CA ILE A 604 10.30 -18.57 4.25
C ILE A 604 10.12 -18.55 5.78
N GLY A 605 9.43 -17.54 6.34
CA GLY A 605 9.08 -17.50 7.77
C GLY A 605 10.30 -17.34 8.70
N PHE A 606 11.05 -16.24 8.51
CA PHE A 606 12.29 -15.92 9.23
C PHE A 606 12.07 -14.92 10.39
N ASP A 607 10.84 -14.80 10.90
CA ASP A 607 10.39 -13.84 11.94
C ASP A 607 11.28 -13.72 13.19
N GLY A 608 11.96 -14.81 13.57
CA GLY A 608 12.83 -14.82 14.75
C GLY A 608 14.13 -14.02 14.62
N LEU A 609 14.47 -13.52 13.43
CA LEU A 609 15.59 -12.60 13.23
C LEU A 609 15.11 -11.18 13.50
N VAL A 610 15.46 -10.64 14.67
CA VAL A 610 15.28 -9.21 15.00
C VAL A 610 15.77 -8.40 13.79
N HIS A 611 14.89 -7.65 13.12
CA HIS A 611 15.11 -6.86 11.90
C HIS A 611 14.93 -7.54 10.52
N PHE A 612 14.43 -8.79 10.42
CA PHE A 612 13.97 -9.33 9.13
C PHE A 612 12.55 -8.81 8.83
N ASP A 613 12.48 -7.54 8.41
CA ASP A 613 11.27 -6.90 7.89
C ASP A 613 11.48 -6.64 6.39
N THR A 614 10.64 -7.24 5.55
CA THR A 614 10.70 -7.10 4.09
C THR A 614 10.18 -5.76 3.60
N ASP A 615 9.49 -4.97 4.44
CA ASP A 615 8.76 -3.77 4.01
C ASP A 615 9.54 -2.46 4.15
N THR A 616 10.68 -2.45 4.86
CA THR A 616 11.46 -1.22 5.05
C THR A 616 12.55 -1.03 4.00
N VAL A 617 12.19 -0.38 2.89
CA VAL A 617 13.13 0.10 1.86
C VAL A 617 13.93 1.31 2.36
N ALA A 618 14.89 1.08 3.27
CA ALA A 618 15.93 2.07 3.59
C ALA A 618 17.23 1.45 4.19
N GLY A 619 17.83 0.48 3.49
CA GLY A 619 19.30 0.36 3.48
C GLY A 619 19.91 -0.99 3.89
N THR A 620 20.56 -1.60 2.90
CA THR A 620 21.72 -2.51 2.97
C THR A 620 21.49 -3.99 3.33
N ALA A 621 21.36 -4.81 2.27
CA ALA A 621 21.75 -6.22 2.12
C ALA A 621 21.77 -7.10 3.38
N MET A 622 20.60 -7.58 3.79
CA MET A 622 20.46 -8.65 4.79
C MET A 622 21.06 -9.98 4.29
N ILE A 623 21.03 -10.28 2.99
CA ILE A 623 21.60 -11.51 2.42
C ILE A 623 23.04 -11.28 1.95
N THR A 624 24.01 -12.05 2.45
CA THR A 624 25.41 -12.02 2.00
C THR A 624 25.93 -13.39 1.64
N GLN A 625 26.97 -13.47 0.80
CA GLN A 625 27.45 -14.72 0.24
C GLN A 625 28.98 -14.86 0.30
N GLY A 626 29.48 -16.06 0.54
CA GLY A 626 30.90 -16.38 0.58
C GLY A 626 31.24 -17.64 -0.20
N VAL A 627 32.16 -17.56 -1.16
CA VAL A 627 32.69 -18.75 -1.85
C VAL A 627 33.94 -19.26 -1.12
N SER A 628 33.95 -20.54 -0.75
CA SER A 628 35.08 -21.19 -0.06
C SER A 628 35.40 -22.55 -0.68
N GLY A 629 36.38 -22.57 -1.59
CA GLY A 629 36.74 -23.80 -2.31
C GLY A 629 35.79 -24.06 -3.46
N ASP A 630 35.11 -25.21 -3.44
CA ASP A 630 34.09 -25.59 -4.43
C ASP A 630 32.66 -25.33 -3.90
N ASP A 631 32.52 -24.72 -2.73
CA ASP A 631 31.23 -24.52 -2.05
C ASP A 631 30.88 -23.02 -1.90
N LEU A 632 29.60 -22.71 -1.97
CA LEU A 632 29.02 -21.40 -1.70
C LEU A 632 28.36 -21.41 -0.32
N THR A 633 28.55 -20.35 0.46
CA THR A 633 27.89 -20.11 1.73
C THR A 633 26.98 -18.90 1.62
N VAL A 634 25.76 -19.01 2.15
CA VAL A 634 24.75 -17.96 2.15
C VAL A 634 24.45 -17.58 3.60
N TYR A 635 24.39 -16.28 3.85
CA TYR A 635 24.17 -15.67 5.15
C TYR A 635 22.98 -14.73 5.10
N VAL A 636 22.22 -14.64 6.19
CA VAL A 636 21.15 -13.66 6.42
C VAL A 636 21.47 -12.92 7.72
N ASP A 637 21.54 -11.59 7.67
CA ASP A 637 22.00 -10.70 8.74
C ASP A 637 23.32 -11.16 9.41
N GLY A 638 24.25 -11.66 8.57
CA GLY A 638 25.55 -12.17 9.02
C GLY A 638 25.53 -13.58 9.64
N GLU A 639 24.37 -14.21 9.81
CA GLU A 639 24.23 -15.60 10.27
C GLU A 639 24.19 -16.58 9.09
N LEU A 640 24.91 -17.70 9.18
CA LEU A 640 25.03 -18.67 8.08
C LEU A 640 23.75 -19.52 7.97
N VAL A 641 23.05 -19.43 6.84
CA VAL A 641 21.79 -20.15 6.61
C VAL A 641 21.91 -21.33 5.65
N ALA A 642 22.85 -21.28 4.69
CA ALA A 642 23.04 -22.35 3.70
C ALA A 642 24.50 -22.57 3.33
N THR A 643 24.84 -23.81 2.96
CA THR A 643 26.05 -24.16 2.22
C THR A 643 25.66 -24.98 0.99
N LEU A 644 25.88 -24.44 -0.21
CA LEU A 644 25.66 -25.13 -1.46
C LEU A 644 26.97 -25.79 -1.89
N THR A 645 27.04 -27.11 -1.77
CA THR A 645 28.27 -27.84 -2.07
C THR A 645 28.43 -28.03 -3.57
N GLY A 646 29.64 -27.80 -4.09
CA GLY A 646 29.90 -27.88 -5.54
C GLY A 646 29.49 -26.63 -6.33
N VAL A 647 28.88 -25.64 -5.68
CA VAL A 647 28.58 -24.33 -6.27
C VAL A 647 29.74 -23.37 -5.99
N ALA A 648 30.57 -23.11 -7.01
CA ALA A 648 31.78 -22.31 -6.87
C ALA A 648 31.62 -20.83 -7.31
N ALA A 649 30.38 -20.36 -7.44
CA ALA A 649 30.01 -19.00 -7.80
C ALA A 649 28.94 -18.49 -6.82
N GLN A 650 28.86 -17.19 -6.62
CA GLN A 650 27.72 -16.61 -5.89
C GLN A 650 26.44 -16.79 -6.70
N LEU A 651 25.32 -17.02 -6.02
CA LEU A 651 23.98 -16.83 -6.58
C LEU A 651 23.80 -15.33 -6.86
N GLY A 652 22.96 -14.95 -7.82
CA GLY A 652 22.86 -13.56 -8.24
C GLY A 652 22.58 -12.57 -7.09
N ILE A 653 23.61 -11.85 -6.65
CA ILE A 653 23.49 -10.49 -6.09
C ILE A 653 24.49 -9.67 -6.91
N ASP A 654 24.13 -9.39 -8.17
CA ASP A 654 24.84 -8.57 -9.15
C ASP A 654 26.32 -8.26 -8.78
N ASP A 655 27.17 -9.30 -8.83
CA ASP A 655 28.62 -9.23 -8.55
C ASP A 655 29.46 -9.35 -9.83
N GLY A 656 28.83 -9.22 -10.98
CA GLY A 656 29.55 -8.82 -12.17
C GLY A 656 30.30 -9.86 -12.97
N SER A 657 29.76 -11.07 -13.08
CA SER A 657 30.36 -12.07 -13.97
C SER A 657 29.44 -13.02 -14.71
N VAL A 658 28.21 -12.62 -15.08
CA VAL A 658 27.40 -13.28 -16.13
C VAL A 658 26.51 -12.27 -16.87
N ASP A 659 26.32 -12.53 -18.18
CA ASP A 659 25.65 -11.80 -19.26
C ASP A 659 24.26 -11.21 -18.86
N PRO A 660 23.93 -9.95 -19.16
CA PRO A 660 22.78 -9.26 -18.56
C PRO A 660 21.48 -9.12 -19.37
N GLY A 661 20.84 -10.16 -19.83
CA GLY A 661 19.52 -10.05 -20.49
C GLY A 661 18.70 -11.32 -20.51
N GLU A 662 19.18 -12.32 -19.81
CA GLU A 662 18.35 -13.04 -18.87
C GLU A 662 18.08 -12.09 -17.68
N GLY A 663 17.01 -12.26 -16.91
CA GLY A 663 16.86 -11.55 -15.63
C GLY A 663 18.11 -11.75 -14.76
N LEU A 664 18.20 -11.23 -13.57
CA LEU A 664 17.44 -11.88 -12.52
C LEU A 664 17.72 -11.08 -11.22
N SER A 665 16.64 -10.70 -10.53
CA SER A 665 16.61 -10.02 -9.23
C SER A 665 16.98 -11.02 -8.12
N MET A 666 17.20 -10.56 -6.88
CA MET A 666 17.26 -11.46 -5.71
C MET A 666 16.06 -12.43 -5.65
N LEU A 667 14.93 -12.07 -6.29
CA LEU A 667 13.70 -12.86 -6.48
C LEU A 667 13.85 -14.18 -7.26
N ASP A 668 14.93 -14.37 -8.01
CA ASP A 668 15.03 -15.49 -8.94
C ASP A 668 15.78 -16.69 -8.38
N ASP A 669 16.85 -16.47 -7.61
CA ASP A 669 17.54 -17.52 -6.87
C ASP A 669 17.02 -17.65 -5.43
N PHE A 670 16.33 -16.62 -4.91
CA PHE A 670 15.69 -16.65 -3.59
C PHE A 670 14.19 -16.44 -3.69
N PHE A 671 13.42 -17.34 -3.10
CA PHE A 671 12.01 -17.11 -2.78
C PHE A 671 11.92 -16.62 -1.34
N VAL A 672 11.67 -15.33 -1.16
CA VAL A 672 11.49 -14.70 0.15
C VAL A 672 10.01 -14.47 0.34
N SER A 673 9.43 -15.13 1.34
CA SER A 673 8.09 -14.82 1.81
C SER A 673 8.13 -14.90 3.32
N ASN A 674 7.39 -14.00 3.96
CA ASN A 674 7.11 -14.12 5.36
C ASN A 674 5.63 -14.46 5.46
N PRO A 675 5.24 -15.74 5.27
CA PRO A 675 3.87 -16.12 5.52
C PRO A 675 3.64 -15.73 6.95
N ASP A 676 2.75 -14.75 7.17
CA ASP A 676 2.39 -14.26 8.49
C ASP A 676 2.45 -15.45 9.45
N SER A 677 3.35 -15.38 10.45
CA SER A 677 3.36 -16.35 11.52
C SER A 677 1.99 -16.19 12.11
N ALA A 678 1.06 -17.07 11.68
CA ALA A 678 -0.37 -16.93 11.89
C ALA A 678 -0.56 -16.15 13.17
N SER A 679 -1.16 -14.96 13.14
CA SER A 679 -1.76 -14.37 14.34
C SER A 679 -2.21 -15.53 15.22
N VAL A 680 -1.49 -15.71 16.32
CA VAL A 680 -1.20 -17.02 16.91
C VAL A 680 -2.42 -17.48 17.67
N ASN A 681 -3.42 -17.96 16.94
CA ASN A 681 -4.66 -18.49 17.46
C ASN A 681 -5.54 -17.42 18.11
N ASP A 682 -6.79 -17.39 17.65
CA ASP A 682 -7.98 -16.92 18.37
C ASP A 682 -8.26 -17.76 19.66
N ASP A 683 -7.22 -18.35 20.26
CA ASP A 683 -7.28 -19.27 21.40
C ASP A 683 -6.20 -18.83 22.40
N PRO A 684 -6.58 -18.43 23.63
CA PRO A 684 -5.70 -17.62 24.47
C PRO A 684 -4.37 -18.28 24.81
N LEU A 685 -3.25 -17.61 24.53
CA LEU A 685 -1.91 -18.12 24.84
C LEU A 685 -1.70 -18.06 26.35
N THR A 686 -1.43 -19.21 26.98
CA THR A 686 -1.04 -19.22 28.39
C THR A 686 0.48 -19.16 28.53
N VAL A 687 1.02 -17.98 28.85
CA VAL A 687 2.44 -17.75 29.11
C VAL A 687 2.70 -17.77 30.62
N THR A 688 3.61 -18.64 31.09
CA THR A 688 3.94 -18.73 32.51
C THR A 688 5.44 -18.64 32.76
N GLY A 689 5.84 -17.65 33.56
CA GLY A 689 7.20 -17.45 34.07
C GLY A 689 7.60 -18.44 35.16
N THR A 690 8.62 -18.07 35.93
CA THR A 690 9.31 -18.94 36.89
C THR A 690 9.24 -18.39 38.31
N ALA A 691 10.36 -18.24 39.01
CA ALA A 691 10.44 -17.64 40.34
C ALA A 691 11.68 -16.75 40.45
N GLY A 692 12.27 -16.41 39.29
CA GLY A 692 13.34 -15.44 39.12
C GLY A 692 12.96 -14.52 37.95
N GLU A 693 13.83 -13.55 37.66
CA GLU A 693 13.60 -12.54 36.61
C GLU A 693 13.40 -13.20 35.23
N ASP A 694 12.22 -12.99 34.65
CA ASP A 694 11.80 -13.50 33.35
C ASP A 694 11.51 -12.36 32.36
N LEU A 695 11.74 -12.62 31.07
CA LEU A 695 11.23 -11.80 29.97
C LEU A 695 10.11 -12.60 29.31
N LEU A 696 8.88 -12.11 29.43
CA LEU A 696 7.67 -12.76 28.93
C LEU A 696 7.05 -11.89 27.83
N THR A 697 6.67 -12.53 26.74
CA THR A 697 6.02 -11.87 25.62
C THR A 697 4.82 -12.72 25.23
N GLY A 698 3.65 -12.09 25.17
CA GLY A 698 2.42 -12.61 24.59
C GLY A 698 2.50 -12.65 23.06
N ALA A 699 1.33 -12.67 22.45
CA ALA A 699 1.10 -12.59 21.02
C ALA A 699 0.05 -11.48 20.77
N ASN A 700 -0.21 -11.14 19.51
CA ASN A 700 -1.18 -10.08 19.15
C ASN A 700 -2.66 -10.53 19.29
N ASN A 701 -2.98 -11.39 20.26
CA ASN A 701 -4.31 -11.95 20.53
C ASN A 701 -4.51 -12.04 22.06
N ASP A 702 -5.76 -12.23 22.52
CA ASP A 702 -6.09 -12.35 23.95
C ASP A 702 -5.23 -13.42 24.65
N ASP A 703 -4.43 -13.04 25.66
CA ASP A 703 -3.50 -13.92 26.34
C ASP A 703 -3.76 -14.08 27.83
N VAL A 704 -3.11 -15.08 28.44
CA VAL A 704 -3.06 -15.25 29.90
C VAL A 704 -1.60 -15.35 30.33
N ILE A 705 -1.06 -14.25 30.87
CA ILE A 705 0.36 -14.13 31.20
C ILE A 705 0.55 -14.12 32.72
N SER A 706 1.54 -14.87 33.23
CA SER A 706 1.85 -14.91 34.67
C SER A 706 3.36 -14.95 34.93
N GLY A 707 3.93 -13.85 35.46
CA GLY A 707 5.35 -13.75 35.85
C GLY A 707 5.73 -14.58 37.07
N PHE A 708 4.77 -14.76 37.99
CA PHE A 708 4.91 -15.41 39.31
C PHE A 708 5.83 -14.69 40.28
N GLY A 709 7.13 -14.63 40.02
CA GLY A 709 7.99 -13.85 40.88
C GLY A 709 9.41 -13.79 40.38
N GLY A 710 10.12 -12.74 40.76
CA GLY A 710 11.16 -12.23 39.89
C GLY A 710 10.94 -10.74 39.74
N ALA A 711 11.88 -10.02 39.13
CA ALA A 711 11.56 -8.72 38.55
C ALA A 711 11.38 -9.00 37.07
N ASP A 712 10.13 -9.09 36.63
CA ASP A 712 9.76 -9.62 35.34
C ASP A 712 9.49 -8.46 34.36
N GLU A 713 9.84 -8.65 33.10
CA GLU A 713 9.52 -7.74 32.00
C GLU A 713 8.49 -8.44 31.11
N ILE A 714 7.28 -7.89 31.02
CA ILE A 714 6.11 -8.51 30.41
C ILE A 714 5.59 -7.61 29.29
N TYR A 715 5.37 -8.21 28.12
CA TYR A 715 4.72 -7.58 26.97
C TYR A 715 3.47 -8.40 26.60
N GLY A 716 2.28 -7.81 26.63
CA GLY A 716 1.03 -8.43 26.17
C GLY A 716 0.93 -8.40 24.64
N LEU A 717 1.14 -7.21 24.06
CA LEU A 717 0.99 -6.87 22.64
C LEU A 717 -0.47 -6.54 22.32
N ASP A 718 -0.97 -6.75 21.09
CA ASP A 718 -2.39 -6.53 20.80
C ASP A 718 -3.26 -7.69 21.37
N GLY A 719 -4.56 -7.50 21.61
CA GLY A 719 -5.49 -8.49 22.19
C GLY A 719 -6.02 -8.10 23.58
N ASP A 720 -7.10 -8.73 24.05
CA ASP A 720 -7.64 -8.52 25.40
C ASP A 720 -6.95 -9.46 26.42
N ASP A 721 -5.91 -9.00 27.11
CA ASP A 721 -5.00 -9.83 27.90
C ASP A 721 -5.32 -9.92 29.41
N ASP A 722 -5.19 -11.12 29.98
CA ASP A 722 -5.18 -11.36 31.43
C ASP A 722 -3.72 -11.46 31.94
N ILE A 723 -3.14 -10.34 32.42
CA ILE A 723 -1.73 -10.26 32.84
C ILE A 723 -1.58 -10.23 34.37
N ALA A 724 -0.66 -11.05 34.89
CA ALA A 724 -0.26 -11.03 36.30
C ALA A 724 1.27 -10.96 36.46
N GLY A 725 1.79 -9.83 36.93
CA GLY A 725 3.22 -9.61 37.24
C GLY A 725 3.73 -10.60 38.27
N GLY A 726 3.17 -10.55 39.49
CA GLY A 726 3.35 -11.59 40.49
C GLY A 726 4.03 -11.09 41.76
N THR A 727 5.30 -11.43 41.97
CA THR A 727 6.01 -10.94 43.17
C THR A 727 7.38 -10.44 42.80
N GLY A 728 7.65 -9.19 43.09
CA GLY A 728 8.86 -8.49 42.69
C GLY A 728 8.49 -7.28 41.85
N ALA A 729 9.51 -6.53 41.43
CA ALA A 729 9.28 -5.23 40.81
C ALA A 729 9.23 -5.45 39.30
N ASP A 730 8.03 -5.45 38.75
CA ASP A 730 7.75 -5.87 37.38
C ASP A 730 7.56 -4.64 36.46
N LEU A 731 7.91 -4.82 35.19
CA LEU A 731 7.66 -3.86 34.12
C LEU A 731 6.68 -4.50 33.13
N ILE A 732 5.49 -3.93 32.99
CA ILE A 732 4.39 -4.50 32.21
C ILE A 732 3.97 -3.50 31.14
N TYR A 733 3.95 -3.97 29.89
CA TYR A 733 3.32 -3.32 28.75
C TYR A 733 2.15 -4.23 28.34
N ALA A 734 0.91 -3.76 28.51
CA ALA A 734 -0.28 -4.55 28.20
C ALA A 734 -0.48 -4.57 26.68
N GLY A 735 -0.66 -3.40 26.07
CA GLY A 735 -0.55 -3.21 24.63
C GLY A 735 -1.87 -2.74 24.02
N GLY A 736 -2.33 -3.36 22.94
CA GLY A 736 -3.53 -2.91 22.24
C GLY A 736 -4.73 -3.81 22.47
N GLY A 737 -5.71 -3.44 23.28
CA GLY A 737 -6.92 -4.23 23.53
C GLY A 737 -7.54 -3.87 24.88
N ASP A 738 -8.64 -4.51 25.28
CA ASP A 738 -9.26 -4.28 26.58
C ASP A 738 -8.59 -5.19 27.65
N ASP A 739 -7.49 -4.72 28.26
CA ASP A 739 -6.63 -5.57 29.11
C ASP A 739 -7.06 -5.65 30.58
N THR A 740 -6.71 -6.74 31.25
CA THR A 740 -6.82 -6.92 32.71
C THR A 740 -5.45 -7.20 33.33
N VAL A 741 -4.88 -6.19 33.98
CA VAL A 741 -3.51 -6.27 34.53
C VAL A 741 -3.49 -6.25 36.07
N LEU A 742 -2.73 -7.17 36.67
CA LEU A 742 -2.43 -7.24 38.10
C LEU A 742 -0.91 -7.20 38.34
N GLY A 743 -0.35 -6.06 38.77
CA GLY A 743 1.07 -5.97 39.16
C GLY A 743 1.41 -6.85 40.37
N GLN A 744 0.51 -6.82 41.36
CA GLN A 744 0.49 -7.59 42.60
C GLN A 744 1.45 -7.12 43.69
N GLY A 745 2.78 -7.12 43.53
CA GLY A 745 3.54 -6.55 44.63
C GLY A 745 5.04 -6.45 44.56
N GLN A 746 5.53 -5.53 45.39
CA GLN A 746 6.70 -4.67 45.19
C GLN A 746 6.36 -3.53 44.23
N ASP A 747 7.33 -2.70 43.88
CA ASP A 747 7.10 -1.45 43.15
C ASP A 747 7.09 -1.76 41.64
N ASP A 748 5.92 -1.72 41.00
CA ASP A 748 5.70 -2.10 39.59
C ASP A 748 5.58 -0.85 38.68
N ILE A 749 5.88 -1.02 37.38
CA ILE A 749 5.60 -0.03 36.34
C ILE A 749 4.70 -0.69 35.30
N ILE A 750 3.52 -0.11 35.06
CA ILE A 750 2.48 -0.70 34.22
C ILE A 750 2.01 0.33 33.18
N PHE A 751 1.97 -0.06 31.92
CA PHE A 751 1.39 0.69 30.81
C PHE A 751 0.23 -0.14 30.24
N GLY A 752 -0.98 0.41 30.22
CA GLY A 752 -2.14 -0.18 29.53
C GLY A 752 -2.02 -0.04 28.01
N GLU A 753 -1.69 1.17 27.57
CA GLU A 753 -1.48 1.55 26.16
C GLU A 753 -2.77 1.89 25.40
N ALA A 754 -3.41 1.00 24.65
CA ALA A 754 -4.61 1.38 23.88
C ALA A 754 -5.76 0.40 24.10
N GLY A 755 -6.93 0.87 24.51
CA GLY A 755 -8.13 0.06 24.74
C GLY A 755 -8.74 0.31 26.11
N LEU A 756 -9.83 -0.37 26.47
CA LEU A 756 -10.52 -0.14 27.75
C LEU A 756 -9.94 -1.03 28.86
N ASP A 757 -8.91 -0.52 29.54
CA ASP A 757 -8.10 -1.33 30.44
C ASP A 757 -8.64 -1.36 31.88
N SER A 758 -8.35 -2.47 32.57
CA SER A 758 -8.62 -2.68 34.00
C SER A 758 -7.32 -3.04 34.73
N ILE A 759 -6.65 -2.03 35.29
CA ILE A 759 -5.31 -2.17 35.88
C ILE A 759 -5.34 -2.03 37.40
N ALA A 760 -4.65 -2.95 38.09
CA ALA A 760 -4.39 -2.84 39.53
C ALA A 760 -2.90 -3.04 39.87
N GLY A 761 -2.27 -2.01 40.45
CA GLY A 761 -0.86 -2.01 40.86
C GLY A 761 -0.57 -3.06 41.93
N GLY A 762 -1.29 -3.00 43.05
CA GLY A 762 -1.27 -4.07 44.05
C GLY A 762 -0.64 -3.64 45.36
N SER A 763 0.62 -3.99 45.61
CA SER A 763 1.28 -3.67 46.87
C SER A 763 2.69 -3.19 46.66
N GLY A 764 2.88 -1.89 46.59
CA GLY A 764 4.11 -1.34 46.04
C GLY A 764 4.18 0.15 46.23
N ASN A 765 5.02 0.81 45.45
CA ASN A 765 4.81 2.20 45.11
C ASN A 765 4.79 2.16 43.60
N ASP A 766 3.61 1.91 43.06
CA ASP A 766 3.42 1.51 41.68
C ASP A 766 3.28 2.75 40.78
N GLU A 767 3.77 2.65 39.54
CA GLU A 767 3.58 3.65 38.50
C GLU A 767 2.68 3.06 37.41
N ILE A 768 1.48 3.62 37.22
CA ILE A 768 0.48 3.11 36.29
C ILE A 768 0.15 4.20 35.27
N HIS A 769 0.15 3.84 33.99
CA HIS A 769 -0.31 4.66 32.87
C HIS A 769 -1.46 3.90 32.19
N GLY A 770 -2.65 4.48 32.13
CA GLY A 770 -3.84 3.90 31.48
C GLY A 770 -3.62 3.85 29.98
N GLY A 771 -3.59 5.02 29.34
CA GLY A 771 -3.19 5.15 27.94
C GLY A 771 -4.27 5.84 27.13
N ALA A 772 -4.78 5.20 26.10
CA ALA A 772 -5.88 5.70 25.29
C ALA A 772 -7.16 4.94 25.59
N ASP A 773 -8.29 5.65 25.52
CA ASP A 773 -9.65 5.18 25.84
C ASP A 773 -9.96 5.18 27.36
N ASN A 774 -11.16 4.75 27.74
CA ASN A 774 -11.72 4.99 29.08
C ASN A 774 -11.38 3.86 30.08
N ASP A 775 -10.41 4.09 30.94
CA ASP A 775 -9.78 3.05 31.77
C ASP A 775 -10.33 2.96 33.20
N LEU A 776 -10.08 1.81 33.83
CA LEU A 776 -10.30 1.55 35.25
C LEU A 776 -8.97 1.26 35.97
N LEU A 777 -8.46 2.23 36.72
CA LEU A 777 -7.13 2.19 37.31
C LEU A 777 -7.18 2.19 38.85
N ALA A 778 -6.40 1.30 39.48
CA ALA A 778 -6.29 1.22 40.93
C ALA A 778 -4.84 1.06 41.42
N GLY A 779 -4.31 2.04 42.16
CA GLY A 779 -2.97 1.93 42.79
C GLY A 779 -2.92 0.85 43.86
N GLN A 780 -3.96 0.80 44.70
CA GLN A 780 -4.12 -0.11 45.84
C GLN A 780 -3.22 0.23 47.05
N GLY A 781 -2.06 -0.41 47.17
CA GLY A 781 -1.35 -0.52 48.43
C GLY A 781 -0.04 0.27 48.47
N ASN A 782 0.08 1.17 49.44
CA ASN A 782 1.17 2.13 49.59
C ASN A 782 1.12 3.23 48.53
N ASN A 783 2.23 3.94 48.27
CA ASN A 783 2.19 5.26 47.67
C ASN A 783 2.35 5.17 46.15
N ASP A 784 1.26 5.31 45.42
CA ASP A 784 1.23 5.03 43.99
C ASP A 784 1.18 6.32 43.15
N THR A 785 1.59 6.22 41.90
CA THR A 785 1.46 7.27 40.89
C THR A 785 0.66 6.72 39.72
N VAL A 786 -0.50 7.31 39.43
CA VAL A 786 -1.43 6.81 38.42
C VAL A 786 -1.77 7.93 37.44
N TYR A 787 -1.60 7.65 36.16
CA TYR A 787 -1.98 8.52 35.04
C TYR A 787 -3.10 7.83 34.26
N GLY A 788 -4.23 8.50 34.07
CA GLY A 788 -5.31 8.06 33.16
C GLY A 788 -4.91 8.21 31.70
N ASP A 789 -4.24 9.33 31.41
CA ASP A 789 -3.78 9.75 30.08
C ASP A 789 -4.91 10.28 29.18
N ALA A 790 -5.47 9.53 28.25
CA ALA A 790 -6.49 10.05 27.32
C ALA A 790 -7.75 9.19 27.33
N GLY A 791 -8.87 9.74 27.79
CA GLY A 791 -10.13 9.02 27.95
C GLY A 791 -10.94 9.56 29.12
N ASP A 792 -12.19 9.09 29.28
CA ASP A 792 -12.96 9.36 30.50
C ASP A 792 -12.68 8.26 31.54
N ASP A 793 -11.67 8.46 32.40
CA ASP A 793 -11.09 7.43 33.25
C ASP A 793 -11.71 7.32 34.65
N VAL A 794 -11.55 6.16 35.28
CA VAL A 794 -11.90 5.92 36.68
C VAL A 794 -10.67 5.50 37.48
N ILE A 795 -10.15 6.40 38.31
CA ILE A 795 -8.89 6.24 39.02
C ILE A 795 -9.11 6.15 40.54
N THR A 796 -8.54 5.13 41.20
CA THR A 796 -8.57 4.99 42.67
C THR A 796 -7.17 4.81 43.25
N GLY A 797 -6.73 5.70 44.14
CA GLY A 797 -5.44 5.60 44.86
C GLY A 797 -5.46 4.56 45.99
N ASP A 798 -6.62 4.36 46.62
CA ASP A 798 -6.85 3.40 47.71
C ASP A 798 -6.08 3.71 49.01
N ALA A 799 -4.83 3.27 49.21
CA ALA A 799 -4.17 3.36 50.50
C ALA A 799 -2.69 3.75 50.44
N GLY A 800 -2.41 5.03 50.39
CA GLY A 800 -1.03 5.50 50.39
C GLY A 800 -0.85 6.96 50.69
N LEU A 801 0.09 7.56 49.97
CA LEU A 801 0.14 8.98 49.69
C LEU A 801 0.28 9.01 48.18
N ASP A 802 -0.85 9.10 47.50
CA ASP A 802 -0.97 8.75 46.09
C ASP A 802 -0.96 10.02 45.24
N ALA A 803 -0.50 9.89 43.99
CA ALA A 803 -0.52 10.95 43.00
C ALA A 803 -1.34 10.49 41.79
N LEU A 804 -2.51 11.07 41.60
CA LEU A 804 -3.47 10.71 40.56
C LEU A 804 -3.57 11.85 39.55
N PHE A 805 -3.40 11.53 38.28
CA PHE A 805 -3.51 12.43 37.15
C PHE A 805 -4.57 11.87 36.21
N GLY A 806 -5.64 12.60 35.96
CA GLY A 806 -6.70 12.22 35.02
C GLY A 806 -6.17 12.24 33.59
N GLY A 807 -6.02 13.43 33.04
CA GLY A 807 -5.39 13.62 31.73
C GLY A 807 -6.31 14.39 30.79
N ASP A 808 -6.59 13.85 29.60
CA ASP A 808 -7.56 14.41 28.67
C ASP A 808 -8.88 13.61 28.75
N GLY A 809 -9.98 14.21 29.23
CA GLY A 809 -11.31 13.58 29.27
C GLY A 809 -12.12 13.94 30.51
N ASP A 810 -13.33 13.43 30.67
CA ASP A 810 -14.15 13.68 31.86
C ASP A 810 -13.91 12.59 32.94
N ASP A 811 -12.92 12.81 33.82
CA ASP A 811 -12.42 11.77 34.73
C ASP A 811 -13.13 11.67 36.08
N VAL A 812 -13.05 10.49 36.71
CA VAL A 812 -13.52 10.23 38.09
C VAL A 812 -12.41 9.67 38.96
N MET A 813 -11.97 10.45 39.95
CA MET A 813 -10.85 10.09 40.84
C MET A 813 -11.24 9.99 42.32
N ASP A 814 -10.71 8.99 43.02
CA ASP A 814 -10.79 8.81 44.49
C ASP A 814 -9.41 8.53 45.10
N GLY A 815 -8.87 9.47 45.89
CA GLY A 815 -7.57 9.35 46.57
C GLY A 815 -7.56 8.32 47.71
N GLY A 816 -8.72 8.06 48.33
CA GLY A 816 -8.83 7.01 49.35
C GLY A 816 -8.25 7.36 50.73
N LEU A 817 -7.20 6.65 51.16
CA LEU A 817 -6.57 6.77 52.48
C LEU A 817 -5.17 7.36 52.35
N GLY A 818 -5.02 8.67 52.43
CA GLY A 818 -3.71 9.25 52.25
C GLY A 818 -3.73 10.75 52.32
N GLY A 819 -2.59 11.37 52.08
CA GLY A 819 -2.53 12.80 51.86
C GLY A 819 -2.14 12.94 50.41
N ASP A 820 -3.16 12.91 49.55
CA ASP A 820 -3.03 12.55 48.15
C ASP A 820 -2.93 13.81 47.28
N LEU A 821 -2.39 13.65 46.07
CA LEU A 821 -2.33 14.67 45.05
C LEU A 821 -3.27 14.24 43.91
N LEU A 822 -4.24 15.07 43.57
CA LEU A 822 -5.18 14.80 42.48
C LEU A 822 -5.13 15.97 41.48
N ASP A 823 -4.95 15.66 40.21
CA ASP A 823 -4.87 16.60 39.09
C ASP A 823 -5.81 16.11 37.98
N GLY A 824 -6.89 16.85 37.74
CA GLY A 824 -7.91 16.53 36.73
C GLY A 824 -7.34 16.44 35.32
N GLY A 825 -6.61 17.49 34.91
CA GLY A 825 -6.20 17.66 33.53
C GLY A 825 -7.24 18.44 32.76
N THR A 826 -7.46 18.11 31.49
CA THR A 826 -8.45 18.76 30.63
C THR A 826 -9.75 17.96 30.61
N GLY A 827 -10.90 18.64 30.55
CA GLY A 827 -12.22 18.01 30.67
C GLY A 827 -12.94 18.39 31.96
N ASN A 828 -14.05 17.71 32.28
CA ASN A 828 -14.88 18.03 33.44
C ASN A 828 -14.77 16.94 34.51
N ASP A 829 -13.83 17.11 35.43
CA ASP A 829 -13.43 16.02 36.31
C ASP A 829 -14.20 15.99 37.63
N THR A 830 -14.29 14.80 38.23
CA THR A 830 -14.85 14.58 39.55
C THR A 830 -13.81 13.95 40.48
N MET A 831 -13.29 14.74 41.41
CA MET A 831 -12.27 14.33 42.37
C MET A 831 -12.81 14.16 43.78
N THR A 832 -12.37 13.12 44.47
CA THR A 832 -12.63 12.85 45.89
C THR A 832 -11.31 12.62 46.59
N GLY A 833 -10.95 13.44 47.58
CA GLY A 833 -9.66 13.32 48.27
C GLY A 833 -9.63 12.15 49.26
N GLY A 834 -10.74 11.91 49.94
CA GLY A 834 -10.86 10.84 50.91
C GLY A 834 -10.44 11.27 52.31
N ASN A 835 -9.54 10.52 52.95
CA ASN A 835 -9.15 10.78 54.34
C ASN A 835 -7.75 11.37 54.44
N HIS A 836 -7.63 12.40 55.27
CA HIS A 836 -6.44 13.19 55.61
C HIS A 836 -6.39 14.47 54.79
N ALA A 837 -5.23 14.87 54.30
CA ALA A 837 -4.99 16.24 53.85
C ALA A 837 -4.48 16.20 52.43
N ASP A 838 -5.38 16.47 51.51
CA ASP A 838 -5.19 16.21 50.09
C ASP A 838 -4.87 17.52 49.36
N THR A 839 -4.32 17.40 48.17
CA THR A 839 -3.93 18.53 47.33
C THR A 839 -4.57 18.35 45.96
N PHE A 840 -5.46 19.27 45.59
CA PHE A 840 -6.12 19.29 44.28
C PHE A 840 -5.43 20.32 43.39
N VAL A 841 -5.06 19.94 42.17
CA VAL A 841 -4.42 20.83 41.19
C VAL A 841 -5.47 21.33 40.20
N PHE A 842 -5.40 22.61 39.84
CA PHE A 842 -6.31 23.23 38.88
C PHE A 842 -5.59 24.26 38.00
N GLY A 843 -5.74 24.13 36.68
CA GLY A 843 -5.00 24.90 35.68
C GLY A 843 -5.88 25.58 34.64
N LEU A 844 -5.23 26.22 33.66
CA LEU A 844 -5.89 26.76 32.47
C LEU A 844 -6.18 25.64 31.47
N GLY A 845 -7.42 25.49 31.01
CA GLY A 845 -7.85 24.42 30.12
C GLY A 845 -8.48 23.22 30.85
N TYR A 846 -8.69 23.32 32.15
CA TYR A 846 -9.22 22.28 33.04
C TYR A 846 -10.75 22.34 33.14
N ASP A 847 -11.42 22.72 32.05
CA ASP A 847 -12.86 23.02 31.94
C ASP A 847 -13.68 23.12 33.26
N ALA A 848 -14.50 22.14 33.64
CA ALA A 848 -15.38 22.28 34.81
C ALA A 848 -15.27 21.13 35.82
N ASP A 849 -14.34 21.30 36.76
CA ASP A 849 -14.02 20.29 37.77
C ASP A 849 -14.82 20.40 39.06
N THR A 850 -15.02 19.25 39.72
CA THR A 850 -15.72 19.13 41.00
C THR A 850 -14.91 18.32 42.01
N VAL A 851 -14.59 18.93 43.15
CA VAL A 851 -14.08 18.24 44.35
C VAL A 851 -15.24 17.94 45.30
N THR A 852 -15.49 16.66 45.59
CA THR A 852 -16.76 16.23 46.21
C THR A 852 -16.78 16.27 47.74
N ASP A 853 -15.61 16.28 48.40
CA ASP A 853 -15.47 16.12 49.85
C ASP A 853 -14.54 17.14 50.55
N TYR A 854 -14.12 18.18 49.82
CA TYR A 854 -13.16 19.21 50.26
C TYR A 854 -13.31 19.67 51.73
N GLU A 855 -12.28 19.46 52.57
CA GLU A 855 -12.22 19.85 53.97
C GLU A 855 -11.34 21.10 54.20
N THR A 856 -11.99 22.23 54.50
CA THR A 856 -11.32 23.52 54.73
C THR A 856 -10.30 23.49 55.89
N GLY A 857 -9.10 23.98 55.64
CA GLY A 857 -7.99 24.04 56.59
C GLY A 857 -7.26 22.71 56.78
N ILE A 858 -7.63 21.70 56.02
CA ILE A 858 -6.99 20.38 55.96
C ILE A 858 -6.45 20.18 54.55
N ASP A 859 -7.32 20.26 53.54
CA ASP A 859 -6.94 20.13 52.13
C ASP A 859 -6.32 21.41 51.59
N LYS A 860 -5.68 21.28 50.43
CA LYS A 860 -5.05 22.37 49.68
C LYS A 860 -5.51 22.34 48.23
N ILE A 861 -5.41 23.51 47.61
CA ILE A 861 -5.66 23.65 46.18
C ILE A 861 -4.46 24.36 45.57
N GLU A 862 -3.78 23.72 44.63
CA GLU A 862 -2.78 24.37 43.79
C GLU A 862 -3.46 24.93 42.55
N ILE A 863 -3.26 26.21 42.29
CA ILE A 863 -3.96 26.89 41.20
C ILE A 863 -3.00 27.74 40.37
N ASP A 864 -3.03 27.55 39.05
CA ASP A 864 -2.18 28.28 38.10
C ASP A 864 -2.60 29.76 37.99
N ASP A 865 -1.64 30.68 38.15
CA ASP A 865 -1.88 32.11 38.02
C ASP A 865 -2.21 32.57 36.58
N ALA A 866 -1.97 31.71 35.59
CA ALA A 866 -2.34 31.90 34.19
C ALA A 866 -3.85 32.12 33.99
N LEU A 867 -4.70 31.50 34.82
CA LEU A 867 -6.16 31.61 34.80
C LEU A 867 -6.67 33.07 34.86
N TRP A 868 -5.90 33.97 35.48
CA TRP A 868 -6.23 35.41 35.54
C TRP A 868 -5.06 36.34 35.14
N GLY A 869 -3.97 35.78 34.62
CA GLY A 869 -2.77 36.53 34.22
C GLY A 869 -1.93 37.06 35.40
N GLY A 870 -2.01 36.40 36.56
CA GLY A 870 -1.14 36.61 37.71
C GLY A 870 -1.36 37.88 38.55
N GLY A 871 -0.52 38.06 39.57
CA GLY A 871 -0.42 39.30 40.35
C GLY A 871 -1.49 39.54 41.42
N LEU A 872 -2.35 38.55 41.69
CA LEU A 872 -3.28 38.53 42.82
C LEU A 872 -2.73 37.67 43.96
N THR A 873 -3.12 37.98 45.20
CA THR A 873 -2.90 37.09 46.36
C THR A 873 -4.06 36.11 46.49
N ALA A 874 -3.87 34.96 47.16
CA ALA A 874 -4.92 33.96 47.39
C ALA A 874 -6.23 34.55 47.94
N SER A 875 -6.16 35.47 48.91
CA SER A 875 -7.35 36.18 49.42
C SER A 875 -8.04 37.04 48.38
N GLN A 876 -7.30 37.65 47.44
CA GLN A 876 -7.89 38.43 46.36
C GLN A 876 -8.50 37.54 45.27
N VAL A 877 -7.93 36.35 45.02
CA VAL A 877 -8.49 35.36 44.10
C VAL A 877 -9.84 34.88 44.65
N ALA A 878 -9.89 34.41 45.89
CA ALA A 878 -11.14 33.99 46.54
C ALA A 878 -12.20 35.10 46.61
N ASP A 879 -11.82 36.35 46.93
CA ASP A 879 -12.76 37.49 46.95
C ASP A 879 -13.32 37.84 45.56
N THR A 880 -12.59 37.52 44.49
CA THR A 880 -12.92 37.93 43.11
C THR A 880 -13.71 36.86 42.37
N TYR A 881 -13.27 35.60 42.47
CA TYR A 881 -13.75 34.51 41.62
C TYR A 881 -14.63 33.49 42.34
N ALA A 882 -14.56 33.40 43.68
CA ALA A 882 -15.33 32.42 44.43
C ALA A 882 -16.76 32.92 44.73
N THR A 883 -17.74 32.03 44.55
CA THR A 883 -19.13 32.24 44.97
C THR A 883 -19.59 31.10 45.86
N LEU A 884 -20.19 31.44 47.01
CA LEU A 884 -20.77 30.47 47.93
C LEU A 884 -22.26 30.31 47.61
N ASP A 885 -22.70 29.06 47.51
CA ASP A 885 -24.09 28.73 47.24
C ASP A 885 -25.03 29.08 48.42
N VAL A 886 -26.35 28.98 48.20
CA VAL A 886 -27.35 29.36 49.21
C VAL A 886 -27.40 28.41 50.41
N THR A 887 -26.96 27.16 50.24
CA THR A 887 -26.88 26.19 51.34
C THR A 887 -25.57 26.27 52.11
N GLY A 888 -24.56 26.94 51.55
CA GLY A 888 -23.24 27.09 52.13
C GLY A 888 -22.39 25.83 52.04
N THR A 889 -22.75 24.89 51.17
CA THR A 889 -22.09 23.58 51.01
C THR A 889 -21.32 23.47 49.71
N ILE A 890 -21.46 24.46 48.81
CA ILE A 890 -20.76 24.49 47.52
C ILE A 890 -20.10 25.86 47.35
N VAL A 891 -18.80 25.86 47.02
CA VAL A 891 -18.06 27.05 46.60
C VAL A 891 -17.62 26.85 45.15
N THR A 892 -18.05 27.74 44.26
CA THR A 892 -17.68 27.71 42.84
C THR A 892 -16.72 28.84 42.55
N PHE A 893 -15.52 28.53 42.07
CA PHE A 893 -14.60 29.47 41.46
C PHE A 893 -14.87 29.53 39.96
N ASP A 894 -15.23 30.71 39.44
CA ASP A 894 -15.47 30.93 38.01
C ASP A 894 -14.49 32.00 37.51
N PHE A 895 -13.53 31.59 36.68
CA PHE A 895 -12.48 32.47 36.15
C PHE A 895 -12.89 33.18 34.85
N GLY A 896 -14.08 32.86 34.32
CA GLY A 896 -14.69 33.51 33.16
C GLY A 896 -14.12 33.11 31.79
N THR A 897 -13.18 32.16 31.77
CA THR A 897 -12.53 31.59 30.57
C THR A 897 -13.19 30.31 30.07
N GLY A 898 -14.08 29.70 30.86
CA GLY A 898 -14.57 28.33 30.66
C GLY A 898 -14.22 27.48 31.88
N ASP A 899 -13.05 27.78 32.48
CA ASP A 899 -12.50 27.11 33.65
C ASP A 899 -13.29 27.41 34.93
N ILE A 900 -13.87 26.37 35.53
CA ILE A 900 -14.69 26.39 36.74
C ILE A 900 -14.20 25.30 37.70
N LEU A 901 -13.94 25.67 38.96
CA LEU A 901 -13.66 24.71 40.02
C LEU A 901 -14.78 24.76 41.07
N GLU A 902 -15.47 23.64 41.27
CA GLU A 902 -16.51 23.47 42.28
C GLU A 902 -15.98 22.66 43.48
N LEU A 903 -16.05 23.25 44.68
CA LEU A 903 -15.71 22.58 45.93
C LEU A 903 -16.99 22.26 46.70
N GLN A 904 -17.20 21.00 47.05
CA GLN A 904 -18.37 20.54 47.78
C GLN A 904 -18.00 20.03 49.17
N ASN A 905 -18.80 20.40 50.17
CA ASN A 905 -18.76 19.77 51.50
C ASN A 905 -20.09 19.90 52.21
N SER A 906 -20.69 18.77 52.57
CA SER A 906 -21.98 18.72 53.28
C SER A 906 -21.95 19.32 54.71
N ALA A 907 -20.77 19.48 55.32
CA ALA A 907 -20.56 20.13 56.63
C ALA A 907 -20.51 21.68 56.54
N GLY A 908 -20.38 22.22 55.33
CA GLY A 908 -20.39 23.65 55.01
C GLY A 908 -18.99 24.24 54.83
N LEU A 909 -18.91 25.30 54.00
CA LEU A 909 -17.67 25.93 53.53
C LEU A 909 -17.60 27.43 53.90
N ASP A 910 -16.38 27.94 54.06
CA ASP A 910 -16.09 29.37 54.29
C ASP A 910 -15.00 29.88 53.34
N VAL A 911 -15.40 30.71 52.37
CA VAL A 911 -14.52 31.29 51.33
C VAL A 911 -13.27 31.96 51.91
N ALA A 912 -13.38 32.63 53.07
CA ALA A 912 -12.23 33.30 53.67
C ALA A 912 -11.20 32.33 54.27
N ALA A 913 -11.64 31.13 54.65
CA ALA A 913 -10.78 30.07 55.14
C ALA A 913 -10.15 29.29 53.97
N ILE A 914 -10.91 29.01 52.91
CA ILE A 914 -10.40 28.43 51.64
C ILE A 914 -9.25 29.25 51.07
N ALA A 915 -9.33 30.59 51.17
CA ALA A 915 -8.24 31.47 50.73
C ALA A 915 -6.87 31.23 51.42
N LEU A 916 -6.83 30.50 52.54
CA LEU A 916 -5.58 30.10 53.21
C LEU A 916 -5.04 28.77 52.70
N ASP A 917 -5.89 27.99 52.04
CA ASP A 917 -5.62 26.66 51.51
C ASP A 917 -5.20 26.72 50.03
N LEU A 918 -5.46 27.85 49.35
CA LEU A 918 -4.98 28.14 48.00
C LEU A 918 -3.46 28.38 47.98
N ASN A 919 -2.76 27.60 47.17
CA ASN A 919 -1.39 27.82 46.74
C ASN A 919 -1.39 28.29 45.28
N ILE A 920 -0.94 29.52 45.02
CA ILE A 920 -0.84 30.04 43.65
C ILE A 920 0.54 29.67 43.11
N VAL A 921 0.58 28.87 42.06
CA VAL A 921 1.81 28.36 41.42
C VAL A 921 2.21 29.19 40.21
#